data_AF-A0A939YXT7-F1
#
_entry.id   AF-A0A939YXT7-F1
#
_cell.length_a   1.000
_cell.length_b   1.000
_cell.length_c   1.000
_cell.angle_alpha   90.00
_cell.angle_beta   90.00
_cell.angle_gamma   90.00
#
_symmetry.space_group_name_H-M   'P 1'
#
loop_
_entity.id
_entity.type
_entity.pdbx_description
1 polymer ?
#
loop_
_entity_poly.entity_id
_entity_poly.type
_entity_poly.pdbx_seq_one_letter_code
_entity_poly.pdbx_strand_id
1 'polypeptide(L)'
;VIAWFSWDGGVCALVNTSDGRGMTDCGLCHLTINEQGEADFAPAGPVDWQALESDGRLQIDGCCVVGDVLCAEVYMGDMRLCFIPLDGSRATVTDARCWEGMVFPCDGGVIAVDEAWNDGTEYIFNRVDVPSGRVTEIARFSPEDGYVASPAQEPGTNRILFVCNGYLTALDPATGETERVASVPIDTQQYCGACAVVLPCGAYAAGGYNGVAVRQVTGRAAGDAVELVVGRDDYWAEPMDNAILAFDRSHPNVTVATVQASQIIERLLTRMEDIDIFVMHTVWGSEASVMDILERGYALELDSSVLSEYVESMYPALRDAFIRNGHVTAVPLEAQAMGISVNLAALEALGLTVDDVPTNWPDFLNFIASLKGNGKVPVVSSWTNALNACYPLLKRLLSDYQLEIQAGRQTSWDTPELRAALEALAIVDFEGLAEEAQALESGWESNPLLNNYDDVAVGERVFSRRYEYYPLRLSISADSPVVMPVMCAVAFVNPASRHPAEATALLEEAVDYVSHAARATLSPAFGEPERDEAAYRRAQADIEDQIRRFQERVNAGDASAEERLASSVAFQREMDSYYWIISPDTLEWYRAHDGDVMLETGGELEDIGLTSIAFDAIENGVDPDALIREIEKKAQMRRLENG
;
A
#
# COMPACT_ATOMS: atom_id res chain seq x y z
N VAL A 1 17.56 13.42 -9.36
CA VAL A 1 17.04 14.80 -9.23
C VAL A 1 16.48 14.93 -7.83
N ILE A 2 16.76 16.04 -7.15
CA ILE A 2 16.36 16.29 -5.75
C ILE A 2 14.98 16.94 -5.71
N ALA A 3 14.75 17.98 -6.53
CA ALA A 3 13.48 18.69 -6.58
C ALA A 3 13.25 19.32 -7.97
N TRP A 4 11.98 19.55 -8.31
CA TRP A 4 11.53 20.22 -9.54
C TRP A 4 10.71 21.46 -9.19
N PHE A 5 10.86 22.54 -9.95
CA PHE A 5 10.06 23.76 -9.75
C PHE A 5 10.03 24.63 -11.01
N SER A 6 9.12 25.61 -11.03
CA SER A 6 9.05 26.63 -12.08
C SER A 6 9.82 27.88 -11.67
N TRP A 7 10.70 28.38 -12.53
CA TRP A 7 11.40 29.66 -12.36
C TRP A 7 11.73 30.27 -13.72
N ASP A 8 11.63 31.60 -13.83
CA ASP A 8 11.87 32.38 -15.06
C ASP A 8 11.15 31.85 -16.32
N GLY A 9 9.91 31.38 -16.15
CA GLY A 9 9.08 30.85 -17.25
C GLY A 9 9.52 29.48 -17.79
N GLY A 10 10.48 28.81 -17.14
CA GLY A 10 10.92 27.46 -17.45
C GLY A 10 10.81 26.50 -16.27
N VAL A 11 11.04 25.22 -16.55
CA VAL A 11 11.16 24.18 -15.53
C VAL A 11 12.62 24.09 -15.09
N CYS A 12 12.86 24.07 -13.80
CA CYS A 12 14.18 23.95 -13.19
C CYS A 12 14.23 22.70 -12.30
N ALA A 13 15.45 22.21 -12.09
CA ALA A 13 15.73 21.05 -11.27
C ALA A 13 16.96 21.29 -10.39
N LEU A 14 16.89 20.82 -9.15
CA LEU A 14 18.09 20.61 -8.33
C LEU A 14 18.60 19.20 -8.60
N VAL A 15 19.86 19.07 -9.03
CA VAL A 15 20.44 17.78 -9.41
C VAL A 15 21.66 17.49 -8.56
N ASN A 16 21.70 16.32 -7.95
CA ASN A 16 22.89 15.82 -7.27
C ASN A 16 23.94 15.43 -8.34
N THR A 17 25.15 15.99 -8.26
CA THR A 17 26.20 15.77 -9.27
C THR A 17 27.25 14.71 -8.85
N SER A 18 27.11 14.06 -7.68
CA SER A 18 27.99 12.97 -7.23
C SER A 18 27.27 11.83 -6.49
N ASP A 19 28.00 10.75 -6.23
CA ASP A 19 27.65 9.42 -5.69
C ASP A 19 27.17 9.40 -4.22
N GLY A 20 26.43 10.43 -3.81
CA GLY A 20 25.53 10.38 -2.66
C GLY A 20 26.12 10.81 -1.31
N ARG A 21 27.19 11.62 -1.27
CA ARG A 21 27.78 12.09 0.00
C ARG A 21 28.22 13.56 -0.03
N GLY A 22 27.26 14.50 -0.04
CA GLY A 22 27.53 15.89 0.36
C GLY A 22 26.79 16.98 -0.42
N MET A 23 26.55 18.12 0.24
CA MET A 23 25.81 19.28 -0.28
C MET A 23 26.59 20.14 -1.29
N THR A 24 27.91 20.03 -1.34
CA THR A 24 28.77 20.87 -2.20
C THR A 24 28.58 20.63 -3.70
N ASP A 25 27.86 19.56 -4.05
CA ASP A 25 27.78 19.02 -5.40
C ASP A 25 26.34 19.06 -5.95
N CYS A 26 25.44 19.87 -5.37
CA CYS A 26 24.10 20.08 -5.91
C CYS A 26 24.08 21.26 -6.89
N GLY A 27 23.70 21.01 -8.14
CA GLY A 27 23.61 22.02 -9.20
C GLY A 27 22.18 22.40 -9.54
N LEU A 28 21.96 23.67 -9.89
CA LEU A 28 20.72 24.14 -10.48
C LEU A 28 20.78 23.94 -12.00
N CYS A 29 19.77 23.30 -12.56
CA CYS A 29 19.65 23.06 -13.99
C CYS A 29 18.30 23.58 -14.53
N HIS A 30 18.31 24.20 -15.70
CA HIS A 30 17.14 24.36 -16.53
C HIS A 30 16.87 23.06 -17.28
N LEU A 31 15.60 22.67 -17.29
CA LEU A 31 15.10 21.57 -18.09
C LEU A 31 14.55 22.11 -19.41
N THR A 32 15.01 21.55 -20.51
CA THR A 32 14.34 21.68 -21.81
C THR A 32 13.90 20.30 -22.27
N ILE A 33 12.61 20.14 -22.57
CA ILE A 33 12.08 18.92 -23.16
C ILE A 33 12.07 19.12 -24.68
N ASN A 34 12.75 18.24 -25.41
CA ASN A 34 12.79 18.31 -26.86
C ASN A 34 11.47 17.79 -27.48
N GLU A 35 11.29 17.96 -28.80
CA GLU A 35 10.08 17.51 -29.51
C GLU A 35 9.82 15.99 -29.45
N GLN A 36 10.82 15.21 -29.01
CA GLN A 36 10.76 13.76 -28.86
C GLN A 36 10.42 13.34 -27.42
N GLY A 37 10.24 14.31 -26.50
CA GLY A 37 9.94 14.06 -25.10
C GLY A 37 11.17 13.79 -24.22
N GLU A 38 12.39 13.98 -24.74
CA GLU A 38 13.62 13.78 -23.97
C GLU A 38 13.99 15.05 -23.20
N ALA A 39 14.46 14.86 -21.97
CA ALA A 39 14.85 15.89 -21.03
C ALA A 39 16.34 16.25 -21.16
N ASP A 40 16.65 17.46 -21.60
CA ASP A 40 17.99 18.04 -21.57
C ASP A 40 18.15 18.97 -20.36
N PHE A 41 19.25 18.80 -19.62
CA PHE A 41 19.58 19.62 -18.45
C PHE A 41 20.73 20.59 -18.78
N ALA A 42 20.46 21.89 -18.74
CA ALA A 42 21.45 22.94 -18.89
C ALA A 42 21.75 23.58 -17.53
N PRO A 43 23.03 23.74 -17.10
CA PRO A 43 23.35 24.44 -15.86
C PRO A 43 22.77 25.87 -15.85
N ALA A 44 22.06 26.23 -14.79
CA ALA A 44 21.38 27.50 -14.63
C ALA A 44 22.10 28.48 -13.68
N GLY A 45 23.10 28.02 -12.92
CA GLY A 45 23.91 28.85 -12.03
C GLY A 45 24.40 28.11 -10.78
N PRO A 46 25.33 28.70 -10.02
CA PRO A 46 25.75 28.17 -8.73
C PRO A 46 24.70 28.44 -7.64
N VAL A 47 24.60 27.55 -6.65
CA VAL A 47 23.84 27.77 -5.42
C VAL A 47 24.82 27.67 -4.24
N ASP A 48 24.75 28.61 -3.30
CA ASP A 48 25.60 28.60 -2.10
C ASP A 48 24.93 27.85 -0.95
N TRP A 49 25.39 26.62 -0.76
CA TRP A 49 24.89 25.64 0.20
C TRP A 49 25.48 25.76 1.60
N GLN A 50 26.44 26.66 1.85
CA GLN A 50 27.23 26.68 3.10
C GLN A 50 26.40 26.82 4.38
N ALA A 51 25.23 27.46 4.31
CA ALA A 51 24.37 27.63 5.47
C ALA A 51 23.66 26.33 5.92
N LEU A 52 23.64 25.31 5.05
CA LEU A 52 22.93 24.06 5.25
C LEU A 52 23.89 22.89 5.58
N GLU A 53 25.20 23.12 5.60
CA GLU A 53 26.29 22.14 5.83
C GLU A 53 26.37 21.51 7.25
N SER A 54 25.30 21.54 8.06
CA SER A 54 25.29 20.84 9.35
C SER A 54 25.22 19.31 9.18
N ASP A 55 25.56 18.52 10.21
CA ASP A 55 25.63 17.04 10.26
C ASP A 55 24.32 16.26 9.90
N GLY A 56 23.33 16.89 9.25
CA GLY A 56 22.06 16.30 8.83
C GLY A 56 22.03 15.82 7.37
N ARG A 57 21.00 15.03 7.03
CA ARG A 57 20.66 14.68 5.64
C ARG A 57 19.80 15.81 5.06
N LEU A 58 20.23 16.41 3.95
CA LEU A 58 19.39 17.33 3.17
C LEU A 58 18.34 16.52 2.41
N GLN A 59 17.10 16.67 2.81
CA GLN A 59 15.92 16.18 2.12
C GLN A 59 15.04 17.40 1.79
N ILE A 60 14.66 17.55 0.52
CA ILE A 60 13.75 18.60 0.05
C ILE A 60 12.52 17.90 -0.49
N ASP A 61 11.42 18.01 0.24
CA ASP A 61 10.18 17.30 -0.09
C ASP A 61 9.14 18.24 -0.71
N GLY A 62 9.02 19.46 -0.17
CA GLY A 62 8.24 20.55 -0.75
C GLY A 62 9.10 21.75 -1.16
N CYS A 63 8.80 22.35 -2.31
CA CYS A 63 9.41 23.63 -2.69
C CYS A 63 8.52 24.50 -3.60
N CYS A 64 8.72 25.82 -3.51
CA CYS A 64 8.10 26.79 -4.40
C CYS A 64 9.03 27.99 -4.61
N VAL A 65 8.77 28.77 -5.67
CA VAL A 65 9.58 29.95 -5.98
C VAL A 65 8.77 31.23 -5.77
N VAL A 66 9.36 32.18 -5.03
CA VAL A 66 8.80 33.52 -4.82
C VAL A 66 9.85 34.55 -5.26
N GLY A 67 9.59 35.20 -6.40
CA GLY A 67 10.60 36.04 -7.05
C GLY A 67 11.79 35.20 -7.51
N ASP A 68 12.99 35.54 -7.06
CA ASP A 68 14.23 34.81 -7.37
C ASP A 68 14.73 33.98 -6.17
N VAL A 69 13.83 33.58 -5.27
CA VAL A 69 14.13 32.77 -4.09
C VAL A 69 13.35 31.47 -4.17
N LEU A 70 14.06 30.35 -4.16
CA LEU A 70 13.48 29.04 -3.92
C LEU A 70 13.26 28.86 -2.43
N CYS A 71 12.00 28.76 -2.03
CA CYS A 71 11.58 28.41 -0.68
C CYS A 71 11.41 26.90 -0.62
N ALA A 72 12.22 26.24 0.20
CA ALA A 72 12.28 24.78 0.27
C ALA A 72 12.28 24.31 1.72
N GLU A 73 11.67 23.15 1.94
CA GLU A 73 11.72 22.48 3.23
C GLU A 73 13.06 21.76 3.39
N VAL A 74 13.56 21.73 4.62
CA VAL A 74 14.83 21.08 4.94
C VAL A 74 14.77 20.40 6.30
N TYR A 75 15.25 19.15 6.36
CA TYR A 75 15.43 18.41 7.61
C TYR A 75 16.79 18.71 8.26
N MET A 76 16.79 19.27 9.48
CA MET A 76 18.00 19.55 10.27
C MET A 76 17.84 19.11 11.73
N GLY A 77 17.31 17.89 11.94
CA GLY A 77 16.88 17.38 13.25
C GLY A 77 15.40 17.67 13.52
N ASP A 78 14.87 18.74 12.94
CA ASP A 78 13.46 18.98 12.67
C ASP A 78 13.27 19.60 11.29
N MET A 79 12.04 19.55 10.77
CA MET A 79 11.69 20.14 9.46
C MET A 79 11.51 21.65 9.58
N ARG A 80 12.27 22.39 8.75
CA ARG A 80 12.33 23.86 8.72
C ARG A 80 12.22 24.37 7.30
N LEU A 81 11.76 25.61 7.17
CA LEU A 81 11.80 26.33 5.89
C LEU A 81 13.16 26.99 5.68
N CYS A 82 13.74 26.81 4.49
CA CYS A 82 14.92 27.50 4.04
C CYS A 82 14.63 28.35 2.78
N PHE A 83 15.43 29.40 2.62
CA PHE A 83 15.43 30.29 1.46
C PHE A 83 16.74 30.14 0.71
N ILE A 84 16.63 29.81 -0.57
CA ILE A 84 17.75 29.58 -1.46
C ILE A 84 17.65 30.62 -2.58
N PRO A 85 18.41 31.72 -2.50
CA PRO A 85 18.49 32.68 -3.59
C PRO A 85 19.04 32.02 -4.86
N LEU A 86 18.33 32.17 -5.97
CA LEU A 86 18.70 31.57 -7.26
C LEU A 86 19.75 32.40 -8.01
N ASP A 87 20.11 33.58 -7.48
CA ASP A 87 21.21 34.42 -7.96
C ASP A 87 22.61 33.97 -7.46
N GLY A 88 22.65 32.89 -6.68
CA GLY A 88 23.87 32.34 -6.08
C GLY A 88 24.27 32.98 -4.75
N SER A 89 23.43 33.86 -4.19
CA SER A 89 23.60 34.36 -2.83
C SER A 89 23.41 33.24 -1.79
N ARG A 90 23.96 33.45 -0.59
CA ARG A 90 23.95 32.48 0.51
C ARG A 90 22.53 32.09 0.93
N ALA A 91 22.26 30.79 0.99
CA ALA A 91 21.01 30.26 1.53
C ALA A 91 20.83 30.58 3.03
N THR A 92 19.60 30.63 3.50
CA THR A 92 19.27 30.89 4.92
C THR A 92 18.20 29.93 5.44
N VAL A 93 18.40 29.37 6.63
CA VAL A 93 17.37 28.59 7.35
C VAL A 93 16.57 29.54 8.23
N THR A 94 15.25 29.39 8.23
CA THR A 94 14.33 30.18 9.05
C THR A 94 13.91 29.40 10.30
N ASP A 95 13.33 30.11 11.27
CA ASP A 95 12.71 29.46 12.44
C ASP A 95 11.33 28.86 12.13
N ALA A 96 10.79 29.04 10.91
CA ALA A 96 9.50 28.49 10.54
C ALA A 96 9.59 26.96 10.47
N ARG A 97 8.79 26.30 11.30
CA ARG A 97 8.53 24.86 11.18
C ARG A 97 7.57 24.63 10.03
N CYS A 98 7.75 23.52 9.36
CA CYS A 98 6.88 23.05 8.30
C CYS A 98 6.87 21.53 8.33
N TRP A 99 5.72 20.95 8.02
CA TRP A 99 5.59 19.54 7.72
C TRP A 99 5.97 19.27 6.25
N GLU A 100 6.18 18.01 5.91
CA GLU A 100 6.62 17.56 4.58
C GLU A 100 5.62 17.91 3.48
N GLY A 101 6.06 18.56 2.39
CA GLY A 101 5.23 18.94 1.24
C GLY A 101 4.22 20.07 1.51
N MET A 102 4.38 20.83 2.59
CA MET A 102 3.42 21.81 3.11
C MET A 102 3.86 23.28 3.00
N VAL A 103 4.76 23.59 2.07
CA VAL A 103 5.10 24.96 1.66
C VAL A 103 4.47 25.34 0.33
N PHE A 104 3.79 26.50 0.29
CA PHE A 104 3.17 27.00 -0.95
C PHE A 104 3.24 28.53 -1.05
N PRO A 105 3.27 29.09 -2.28
CA PRO A 105 3.39 30.53 -2.47
C PRO A 105 2.12 31.24 -2.01
N CYS A 106 2.29 32.44 -1.45
CA CYS A 106 1.19 33.33 -1.13
C CYS A 106 1.46 34.78 -1.54
N ASP A 107 0.42 35.60 -1.56
CA ASP A 107 0.52 37.03 -1.86
C ASP A 107 1.51 37.71 -0.91
N GLY A 108 2.72 38.02 -1.39
CA GLY A 108 3.78 38.67 -0.62
C GLY A 108 4.57 37.75 0.30
N GLY A 109 4.65 36.44 0.03
CA GLY A 109 5.51 35.51 0.76
C GLY A 109 5.23 34.04 0.46
N VAL A 110 5.42 33.19 1.46
CA VAL A 110 5.00 31.78 1.43
C VAL A 110 4.14 31.47 2.66
N ILE A 111 3.34 30.41 2.57
CA ILE A 111 2.72 29.78 3.74
C ILE A 111 3.46 28.46 3.99
N ALA A 112 3.85 28.26 5.24
CA ALA A 112 4.40 27.02 5.77
C ALA A 112 3.40 26.44 6.77
N VAL A 113 2.95 25.20 6.55
CA VAL A 113 2.04 24.53 7.50
C VAL A 113 2.86 23.66 8.44
N ASP A 114 2.75 23.91 9.74
CA ASP A 114 3.32 23.07 10.80
C ASP A 114 2.27 22.08 11.31
N GLU A 115 2.72 20.96 11.85
CA GLU A 115 1.87 19.94 12.47
C GLU A 115 2.18 19.85 13.97
N ALA A 116 1.11 19.88 14.78
CA ALA A 116 1.18 19.70 16.22
C ALA A 116 0.30 18.52 16.66
N TRP A 117 0.89 17.63 17.46
CA TRP A 117 0.22 16.45 18.01
C TRP A 117 -0.26 16.75 19.44
N ASN A 118 -1.56 16.98 19.64
CA ASN A 118 -2.19 17.24 20.94
C ASN A 118 -3.59 16.59 21.01
N ASP A 119 -3.68 15.32 21.46
CA ASP A 119 -4.94 14.53 21.50
C ASP A 119 -5.69 14.45 20.15
N GLY A 120 -4.96 14.68 19.05
CA GLY A 120 -5.41 14.82 17.66
C GLY A 120 -4.39 15.65 16.87
N THR A 121 -4.47 15.62 15.55
CA THR A 121 -3.56 16.40 14.67
C THR A 121 -4.11 17.82 14.48
N GLU A 122 -3.31 18.83 14.80
CA GLU A 122 -3.61 20.24 14.53
C GLU A 122 -2.62 20.81 13.50
N TYR A 123 -3.15 21.40 12.43
CA TYR A 123 -2.38 22.08 11.38
C TYR A 123 -2.31 23.58 11.63
N ILE A 124 -1.11 24.13 11.68
CA ILE A 124 -0.85 25.55 11.96
C ILE A 124 -0.33 26.21 10.69
N PHE A 125 -1.12 27.11 10.11
CA PHE A 125 -0.74 27.83 8.90
C PHE A 125 0.05 29.08 9.27
N ASN A 126 1.32 29.13 8.87
CA ASN A 126 2.21 30.25 9.14
C ASN A 126 2.55 30.99 7.85
N ARG A 127 2.25 32.27 7.79
CA ARG A 127 2.75 33.15 6.73
C ARG A 127 4.19 33.54 7.04
N VAL A 128 5.08 33.35 6.06
CA VAL A 128 6.49 33.73 6.16
C VAL A 128 6.81 34.80 5.12
N ASP A 129 7.28 35.95 5.59
CA ASP A 129 7.79 37.01 4.73
C ASP A 129 9.19 36.65 4.23
N VAL A 130 9.32 36.40 2.93
CA VAL A 130 10.58 35.90 2.32
C VAL A 130 11.76 36.87 2.54
N PRO A 131 11.62 38.19 2.35
CA PRO A 131 12.74 39.12 2.57
C PRO A 131 13.26 39.19 4.01
N SER A 132 12.38 39.06 5.01
CA SER A 132 12.76 39.22 6.43
C SER A 132 12.85 37.92 7.22
N GLY A 133 12.32 36.81 6.70
CA GLY A 133 12.15 35.55 7.44
C GLY A 133 11.13 35.63 8.56
N ARG A 134 10.33 36.70 8.63
CA ARG A 134 9.36 36.89 9.72
C ARG A 134 8.20 35.92 9.57
N VAL A 135 8.00 35.09 10.60
CA VAL A 135 6.89 34.14 10.71
C VAL A 135 5.69 34.79 11.40
N THR A 136 4.48 34.54 10.90
CA THR A 136 3.22 34.98 11.50
C THR A 136 2.19 33.88 11.34
N GLU A 137 1.70 33.34 12.45
CA GLU A 137 0.55 32.43 12.42
C GLU A 137 -0.69 33.15 11.88
N ILE A 138 -1.38 32.54 10.93
CA ILE A 138 -2.57 33.10 10.27
C ILE A 138 -3.83 32.26 10.48
N ALA A 139 -3.69 30.95 10.73
CA ALA A 139 -4.83 30.07 10.99
C ALA A 139 -4.41 28.77 11.67
N ARG A 140 -5.39 28.08 12.28
CA ARG A 140 -5.29 26.71 12.77
C ARG A 140 -6.46 25.90 12.23
N PHE A 141 -6.23 24.62 11.97
CA PHE A 141 -7.26 23.68 11.54
C PHE A 141 -7.01 22.31 12.15
N SER A 142 -8.04 21.75 12.77
CA SER A 142 -8.03 20.37 13.28
C SER A 142 -9.09 19.60 12.50
N PRO A 143 -8.70 18.68 11.60
CA PRO A 143 -9.66 17.81 10.95
C PRO A 143 -10.33 16.89 11.98
N GLU A 144 -11.62 16.61 11.80
CA GLU A 144 -12.30 15.53 12.53
C GLU A 144 -11.82 14.16 12.03
N ASP A 145 -11.70 14.00 10.70
CA ASP A 145 -11.19 12.81 10.01
C ASP A 145 -10.22 13.22 8.88
N GLY A 146 -9.26 12.34 8.57
CA GLY A 146 -8.24 12.57 7.56
C GLY A 146 -7.17 13.60 7.94
N TYR A 147 -6.41 14.05 6.94
CA TYR A 147 -5.28 14.98 7.08
C TYR A 147 -5.37 16.09 6.03
N VAL A 148 -4.69 17.20 6.28
CA VAL A 148 -4.52 18.28 5.29
C VAL A 148 -3.51 17.81 4.26
N ALA A 149 -3.84 17.96 2.99
CA ALA A 149 -2.98 17.59 1.88
C ALA A 149 -3.01 18.63 0.77
N SER A 150 -1.89 18.75 0.05
CA SER A 150 -1.79 19.55 -1.17
C SER A 150 -2.35 20.99 -1.02
N PRO A 151 -1.88 21.79 -0.03
CA PRO A 151 -2.43 23.11 0.20
C PRO A 151 -1.99 24.13 -0.87
N ALA A 152 -2.84 25.12 -1.16
CA ALA A 152 -2.56 26.25 -2.05
C ALA A 152 -3.37 27.49 -1.66
N GLN A 153 -2.93 28.69 -2.04
CA GLN A 153 -3.74 29.90 -1.86
C GLN A 153 -4.76 30.05 -3.00
N GLU A 154 -6.01 30.38 -2.67
CA GLU A 154 -7.00 30.77 -3.67
C GLU A 154 -6.64 32.13 -4.31
N PRO A 155 -6.59 32.25 -5.65
CA PRO A 155 -6.16 33.47 -6.32
C PRO A 155 -7.03 34.69 -5.99
N GLY A 156 -6.37 35.79 -5.58
CA GLY A 156 -7.03 37.05 -5.30
C GLY A 156 -7.85 37.08 -4.00
N THR A 157 -7.76 36.04 -3.18
CA THR A 157 -8.37 35.98 -1.85
C THR A 157 -7.32 35.56 -0.81
N ASN A 158 -7.66 35.66 0.48
CA ASN A 158 -6.81 35.12 1.55
C ASN A 158 -7.17 33.67 1.90
N ARG A 159 -8.11 33.04 1.18
CA ARG A 159 -8.55 31.68 1.49
C ARG A 159 -7.46 30.67 1.16
N ILE A 160 -7.34 29.68 2.01
CA ILE A 160 -6.41 28.56 1.85
C ILE A 160 -7.22 27.36 1.36
N LEU A 161 -6.83 26.81 0.22
CA LEU A 161 -7.38 25.59 -0.34
C LEU A 161 -6.51 24.41 0.09
N PHE A 162 -7.12 23.29 0.46
CA PHE A 162 -6.41 22.03 0.71
C PHE A 162 -7.36 20.86 0.55
N VAL A 163 -6.82 19.67 0.29
CA VAL A 163 -7.60 18.43 0.33
C VAL A 163 -7.65 17.95 1.78
N CYS A 164 -8.83 17.60 2.26
CA CYS A 164 -9.04 16.97 3.56
C CYS A 164 -10.21 16.00 3.44
N ASN A 165 -9.99 14.76 3.88
CA ASN A 165 -10.99 13.68 3.86
C ASN A 165 -11.77 13.57 2.52
N GLY A 166 -11.04 13.55 1.39
CA GLY A 166 -11.66 13.42 0.07
C GLY A 166 -12.26 14.68 -0.53
N TYR A 167 -12.19 15.83 0.15
CA TYR A 167 -12.73 17.09 -0.33
C TYR A 167 -11.66 18.15 -0.43
N LEU A 168 -11.64 18.86 -1.56
CA LEU A 168 -11.07 20.19 -1.61
C LEU A 168 -11.89 21.08 -0.67
N THR A 169 -11.21 21.70 0.29
CA THR A 169 -11.76 22.54 1.34
C THR A 169 -11.13 23.93 1.25
N ALA A 170 -11.94 24.97 1.33
CA ALA A 170 -11.47 26.35 1.50
C ALA A 170 -11.58 26.75 2.98
N LEU A 171 -10.49 27.26 3.55
CA LEU A 171 -10.43 27.85 4.88
C LEU A 171 -10.27 29.37 4.75
N ASP A 172 -11.14 30.13 5.41
CA ASP A 172 -10.92 31.56 5.63
C ASP A 172 -10.05 31.75 6.88
N PRO A 173 -8.78 32.18 6.74
CA PRO A 173 -7.90 32.31 7.90
C PRO A 173 -8.34 33.42 8.88
N ALA A 174 -9.16 34.37 8.45
CA ALA A 174 -9.63 35.45 9.32
C ALA A 174 -10.75 35.00 10.27
N THR A 175 -11.59 34.06 9.85
CA THR A 175 -12.76 33.59 10.61
C THR A 175 -12.58 32.18 11.15
N GLY A 176 -11.72 31.36 10.53
CA GLY A 176 -11.60 29.94 10.78
C GLY A 176 -12.71 29.10 10.14
N GLU A 177 -13.61 29.72 9.36
CA GLU A 177 -14.70 29.02 8.69
C GLU A 177 -14.17 28.21 7.49
N THR A 178 -14.72 27.00 7.33
CA THR A 178 -14.41 26.11 6.21
C THR A 178 -15.60 25.93 5.27
N GLU A 179 -15.30 25.73 3.99
CA GLU A 179 -16.27 25.47 2.93
C GLU A 179 -15.81 24.23 2.14
N ARG A 180 -16.69 23.23 1.99
CA ARG A 180 -16.45 22.11 1.07
C ARG A 180 -16.61 22.61 -0.36
N VAL A 181 -15.51 22.56 -1.09
CA VAL A 181 -15.36 23.17 -2.40
C VAL A 181 -15.66 22.12 -3.48
N ALA A 182 -15.02 20.96 -3.50
CA ALA A 182 -15.37 19.89 -4.44
C ALA A 182 -14.83 18.55 -3.93
N SER A 183 -15.40 17.43 -4.39
CA SER A 183 -14.78 16.13 -4.16
C SER A 183 -13.44 16.03 -4.90
N VAL A 184 -12.48 15.32 -4.31
CA VAL A 184 -11.18 14.99 -4.90
C VAL A 184 -10.98 13.48 -4.72
N PRO A 185 -11.30 12.67 -5.75
CA PRO A 185 -11.36 11.22 -5.63
C PRO A 185 -10.02 10.52 -5.86
N ILE A 186 -8.91 11.21 -5.57
CA ILE A 186 -7.57 10.63 -5.64
C ILE A 186 -6.86 10.89 -4.32
N ASP A 187 -5.95 9.99 -3.95
CA ASP A 187 -5.03 10.31 -2.88
C ASP A 187 -4.08 11.42 -3.33
N THR A 188 -3.98 12.46 -2.50
CA THR A 188 -3.10 13.61 -2.71
C THR A 188 -2.15 13.82 -1.53
N GLN A 189 -1.93 12.75 -0.73
CA GLN A 189 -0.92 12.72 0.33
C GLN A 189 0.39 13.32 -0.12
N GLN A 190 1.04 14.00 0.82
CA GLN A 190 2.29 14.73 0.61
C GLN A 190 3.42 13.82 0.11
N TYR A 191 3.39 12.52 0.44
CA TYR A 191 4.36 11.51 0.00
C TYR A 191 4.04 10.86 -1.35
N CYS A 192 2.82 11.07 -1.85
CA CYS A 192 2.27 10.35 -3.00
C CYS A 192 2.19 11.22 -4.26
N GLY A 193 2.54 12.51 -4.18
CA GLY A 193 2.03 13.50 -5.14
C GLY A 193 2.87 14.76 -5.36
N ALA A 194 2.49 15.54 -6.37
CA ALA A 194 3.06 16.86 -6.64
C ALA A 194 2.31 17.93 -5.83
N CYS A 195 3.03 18.94 -5.32
CA CYS A 195 2.42 20.08 -4.62
C CYS A 195 1.28 20.70 -5.45
N ALA A 196 0.18 21.07 -4.79
CA ALA A 196 -0.94 21.68 -5.49
C ALA A 196 -0.57 23.02 -6.13
N VAL A 197 -1.26 23.31 -7.24
CA VAL A 197 -1.19 24.61 -7.90
C VAL A 197 -2.60 25.10 -8.22
N VAL A 198 -2.82 26.40 -8.09
CA VAL A 198 -4.00 27.04 -8.67
C VAL A 198 -3.60 27.74 -9.96
N LEU A 199 -4.16 27.28 -11.07
CA LEU A 199 -3.87 27.77 -12.40
C LEU A 199 -4.49 29.17 -12.62
N PRO A 200 -3.95 29.99 -13.54
CA PRO A 200 -4.49 31.32 -13.86
C PRO A 200 -5.96 31.32 -14.31
N CYS A 201 -6.47 30.18 -14.79
CA CYS A 201 -7.87 29.99 -15.15
C CYS A 201 -8.79 29.73 -13.95
N GLY A 202 -8.26 29.75 -12.71
CA GLY A 202 -9.03 29.52 -11.49
C GLY A 202 -9.32 28.05 -11.19
N ALA A 203 -8.51 27.14 -11.75
CA ALA A 203 -8.60 25.71 -11.48
C ALA A 203 -7.51 25.28 -10.49
N TYR A 204 -7.89 24.60 -9.43
CA TYR A 204 -7.00 23.88 -8.53
C TYR A 204 -6.59 22.55 -9.17
N ALA A 205 -5.30 22.22 -9.13
CA ALA A 205 -4.77 20.95 -9.57
C ALA A 205 -3.85 20.35 -8.49
N ALA A 206 -4.10 19.09 -8.15
CA ALA A 206 -3.25 18.28 -7.28
C ALA A 206 -3.15 16.88 -7.88
N GLY A 207 -2.03 16.20 -7.66
CA GLY A 207 -1.81 14.87 -8.21
C GLY A 207 -1.25 13.92 -7.18
N GLY A 208 -1.47 12.63 -7.41
CA GLY A 208 -0.91 11.50 -6.67
C GLY A 208 -0.54 10.36 -7.61
N TYR A 209 -0.18 9.19 -7.07
CA TYR A 209 0.14 7.99 -7.86
C TYR A 209 -0.96 7.63 -8.87
N ASN A 210 -2.23 7.82 -8.49
CA ASN A 210 -3.38 7.39 -9.29
C ASN A 210 -3.79 8.39 -10.38
N GLY A 211 -3.23 9.60 -10.38
CA GLY A 211 -3.53 10.61 -11.39
C GLY A 211 -3.53 12.05 -10.89
N VAL A 212 -4.18 12.94 -11.63
CA VAL A 212 -4.27 14.37 -11.34
C VAL A 212 -5.73 14.81 -11.28
N ALA A 213 -6.14 15.37 -10.13
CA ALA A 213 -7.46 15.97 -9.96
C ALA A 213 -7.40 17.45 -10.31
N VAL A 214 -8.29 17.87 -11.21
CA VAL A 214 -8.47 19.28 -11.57
C VAL A 214 -9.88 19.71 -11.18
N ARG A 215 -9.99 20.77 -10.37
CA ARG A 215 -11.26 21.30 -9.86
C ARG A 215 -11.33 22.81 -10.06
N GLN A 216 -12.39 23.28 -10.71
CA GLN A 216 -12.63 24.72 -10.80
C GLN A 216 -12.94 25.27 -9.41
N VAL A 217 -12.22 26.29 -8.95
CA VAL A 217 -12.44 26.92 -7.63
C VAL A 217 -13.19 28.25 -7.74
N THR A 218 -13.06 28.95 -8.86
CA THR A 218 -13.78 30.21 -9.10
C THR A 218 -14.95 30.05 -10.09
N GLY A 219 -16.01 30.86 -9.93
CA GLY A 219 -17.08 30.98 -10.94
C GLY A 219 -17.99 29.76 -11.11
N ARG A 220 -18.15 28.96 -10.05
CA ARG A 220 -18.93 27.72 -10.07
C ARG A 220 -20.42 27.98 -10.26
N ALA A 221 -21.05 27.19 -11.12
CA ALA A 221 -22.49 27.03 -11.09
C ALA A 221 -22.83 26.09 -9.93
N ALA A 222 -23.79 26.45 -9.07
CA ALA A 222 -24.41 25.50 -8.16
C ALA A 222 -25.16 24.48 -9.03
N GLY A 223 -24.60 23.27 -9.15
CA GLY A 223 -25.20 22.19 -9.91
C GLY A 223 -25.99 21.27 -8.99
N ASP A 224 -27.13 20.77 -9.48
CA ASP A 224 -27.91 19.67 -8.90
C ASP A 224 -27.19 18.32 -9.06
N ALA A 225 -25.87 18.27 -8.90
CA ALA A 225 -25.07 17.06 -9.07
C ALA A 225 -25.33 16.10 -7.91
N VAL A 226 -25.45 14.80 -8.23
CA VAL A 226 -25.50 13.75 -7.23
C VAL A 226 -24.09 13.58 -6.66
N GLU A 227 -23.94 13.66 -5.34
CA GLU A 227 -22.69 13.35 -4.66
C GLU A 227 -22.77 11.92 -4.11
N LEU A 228 -21.93 11.03 -4.62
CA LEU A 228 -21.71 9.70 -4.04
C LEU A 228 -20.54 9.75 -3.07
N VAL A 229 -20.72 9.19 -1.88
CA VAL A 229 -19.65 9.09 -0.87
C VAL A 229 -19.23 7.63 -0.70
N VAL A 230 -17.95 7.36 -0.97
CA VAL A 230 -17.31 6.06 -0.77
C VAL A 230 -16.46 6.11 0.50
N GLY A 231 -16.85 5.37 1.53
CA GLY A 231 -16.12 5.23 2.78
C GLY A 231 -15.16 4.05 2.77
N ARG A 232 -13.94 4.22 3.29
CA ARG A 232 -12.89 3.17 3.33
C ARG A 232 -12.30 2.99 4.73
N ASP A 233 -12.04 1.74 5.11
CA ASP A 233 -11.42 1.36 6.39
C ASP A 233 -9.88 1.25 6.29
N ASP A 234 -9.18 2.37 6.10
CA ASP A 234 -7.71 2.46 5.94
C ASP A 234 -7.07 1.58 4.84
N TYR A 235 -7.87 0.80 4.12
CA TYR A 235 -7.44 -0.13 3.08
C TYR A 235 -7.67 0.44 1.67
N TRP A 236 -6.76 0.07 0.78
CA TRP A 236 -6.74 0.52 -0.61
C TRP A 236 -7.46 -0.49 -1.50
N ALA A 237 -8.32 -0.02 -2.40
CA ALA A 237 -8.95 -0.86 -3.42
C ALA A 237 -8.73 -0.22 -4.79
N GLU A 238 -7.65 -0.59 -5.47
CA GLU A 238 -7.24 0.02 -6.75
C GLU A 238 -8.37 -0.05 -7.81
N PRO A 239 -9.14 -1.15 -7.92
CA PRO A 239 -10.26 -1.19 -8.86
C PRO A 239 -11.34 -0.15 -8.59
N MET A 240 -11.61 0.17 -7.32
CA MET A 240 -12.54 1.25 -6.97
C MET A 240 -11.98 2.61 -7.38
N ASP A 241 -10.69 2.86 -7.14
CA ASP A 241 -10.05 4.12 -7.55
C ASP A 241 -10.13 4.36 -9.06
N ASN A 242 -9.76 3.35 -9.84
CA ASN A 242 -9.81 3.41 -11.30
C ASN A 242 -11.25 3.58 -11.81
N ALA A 243 -12.21 2.91 -11.18
CA ALA A 243 -13.62 3.04 -11.50
C ALA A 243 -14.14 4.43 -11.21
N ILE A 244 -13.82 5.03 -10.06
CA ILE A 244 -14.24 6.40 -9.74
C ILE A 244 -13.71 7.38 -10.80
N LEU A 245 -12.45 7.25 -11.20
CA LEU A 245 -11.85 8.10 -12.23
C LEU A 245 -12.54 7.95 -13.59
N ALA A 246 -13.03 6.76 -13.92
CA ALA A 246 -13.78 6.49 -15.15
C ALA A 246 -15.23 6.96 -15.04
N PHE A 247 -15.87 6.73 -13.90
CA PHE A 247 -17.24 7.08 -13.58
C PHE A 247 -17.46 8.60 -13.60
N ASP A 248 -16.55 9.37 -13.00
CA ASP A 248 -16.55 10.84 -13.05
C ASP A 248 -16.53 11.35 -14.52
N ARG A 249 -15.91 10.62 -15.46
CA ARG A 249 -15.84 10.99 -16.89
C ARG A 249 -17.09 10.56 -17.67
N SER A 250 -17.68 9.42 -17.34
CA SER A 250 -18.85 8.85 -18.02
C SER A 250 -20.18 9.40 -17.47
N HIS A 251 -20.20 9.88 -16.22
CA HIS A 251 -21.37 10.38 -15.50
C HIS A 251 -21.17 11.83 -15.01
N PRO A 252 -21.15 12.84 -15.90
CA PRO A 252 -20.79 14.23 -15.55
C PRO A 252 -21.74 14.95 -14.57
N ASN A 253 -22.87 14.33 -14.22
CA ASN A 253 -23.82 14.82 -13.22
C ASN A 253 -23.67 14.12 -11.85
N VAL A 254 -22.73 13.18 -11.73
CA VAL A 254 -22.39 12.50 -10.49
C VAL A 254 -20.96 12.87 -10.15
N THR A 255 -20.72 13.25 -8.90
CA THR A 255 -19.38 13.44 -8.35
C THR A 255 -19.15 12.42 -7.26
N VAL A 256 -17.99 11.79 -7.25
CA VAL A 256 -17.65 10.84 -6.18
C VAL A 256 -16.64 11.47 -5.22
N ALA A 257 -16.87 11.32 -3.92
CA ALA A 257 -15.93 11.61 -2.86
C ALA A 257 -15.47 10.31 -2.19
N THR A 258 -14.19 10.21 -1.87
CA THR A 258 -13.65 9.10 -1.07
C THR A 258 -13.27 9.61 0.30
N VAL A 259 -13.86 9.05 1.35
CA VAL A 259 -13.64 9.45 2.74
C VAL A 259 -13.06 8.29 3.55
N GLN A 260 -12.31 8.60 4.59
CA GLN A 260 -12.00 7.63 5.63
C GLN A 260 -13.31 7.29 6.35
N ALA A 261 -13.60 6.00 6.51
CA ALA A 261 -14.76 5.52 7.24
C ALA A 261 -14.33 4.97 8.58
N SER A 262 -14.97 5.48 9.62
CA SER A 262 -14.89 4.99 10.98
C SER A 262 -16.30 4.84 11.56
N GLN A 263 -16.42 4.18 12.70
CA GLN A 263 -17.61 3.74 13.41
C GLN A 263 -18.66 3.07 12.50
N ILE A 264 -18.26 2.36 11.45
CA ILE A 264 -19.06 1.74 10.39
C ILE A 264 -20.26 0.99 10.98
N ILE A 265 -20.06 0.13 12.00
CA ILE A 265 -21.16 -0.58 12.65
C ILE A 265 -22.18 0.37 13.30
N GLU A 266 -21.72 1.39 14.01
CA GLU A 266 -22.61 2.40 14.59
C GLU A 266 -23.36 3.18 13.50
N ARG A 267 -22.68 3.57 12.40
CA ARG A 267 -23.30 4.24 11.25
C ARG A 267 -24.42 3.39 10.65
N LEU A 268 -24.16 2.10 10.44
CA LEU A 268 -25.12 1.16 9.88
C LEU A 268 -26.30 0.91 10.84
N LEU A 269 -26.04 0.75 12.14
CA LEU A 269 -27.07 0.56 13.17
C LEU A 269 -28.00 1.78 13.29
N THR A 270 -27.43 2.98 13.23
CA THR A 270 -28.16 4.25 13.32
C THR A 270 -28.73 4.72 11.99
N ARG A 271 -28.44 4.00 10.89
CA ARG A 271 -28.86 4.28 9.52
C ARG A 271 -28.42 5.68 9.05
N MET A 272 -27.15 6.01 9.28
CA MET A 272 -26.60 7.24 8.71
C MET A 272 -26.53 7.12 7.18
N GLU A 273 -26.86 8.23 6.51
CA GLU A 273 -26.99 8.35 5.05
C GLU A 273 -25.81 9.13 4.44
N ASP A 274 -24.73 9.29 5.20
CA ASP A 274 -23.56 10.11 4.87
C ASP A 274 -22.50 9.38 4.02
N ILE A 275 -22.57 8.05 3.97
CA ILE A 275 -21.75 7.18 3.13
C ILE A 275 -22.69 6.28 2.31
N ASP A 276 -22.48 6.23 0.99
CA ASP A 276 -23.27 5.43 0.06
C ASP A 276 -22.68 4.03 -0.15
N ILE A 277 -21.34 3.92 -0.22
CA ILE A 277 -20.62 2.67 -0.43
C ILE A 277 -19.54 2.54 0.65
N PHE A 278 -19.45 1.38 1.27
CA PHE A 278 -18.32 1.02 2.13
C PHE A 278 -17.41 0.05 1.38
N VAL A 279 -16.10 0.30 1.44
CA VAL A 279 -15.06 -0.62 0.99
C VAL A 279 -14.28 -1.08 2.21
N MET A 280 -14.21 -2.40 2.39
CA MET A 280 -13.63 -3.03 3.58
C MET A 280 -12.77 -4.24 3.23
N HIS A 281 -11.78 -4.55 4.07
CA HIS A 281 -11.00 -5.78 3.94
C HIS A 281 -11.57 -6.91 4.80
N THR A 282 -11.59 -8.16 4.32
CA THR A 282 -12.20 -9.28 5.08
C THR A 282 -11.41 -9.68 6.33
N VAL A 283 -10.15 -9.25 6.47
CA VAL A 283 -9.24 -9.66 7.57
C VAL A 283 -8.59 -8.48 8.31
N TRP A 284 -8.59 -7.26 7.74
CA TRP A 284 -7.78 -6.13 8.24
C TRP A 284 -8.62 -4.90 8.63
N GLY A 285 -9.95 -5.03 8.70
CA GLY A 285 -10.84 -3.95 9.12
C GLY A 285 -10.71 -3.62 10.61
N SER A 286 -11.09 -2.41 11.00
CA SER A 286 -10.86 -1.84 12.34
C SER A 286 -12.07 -1.85 13.28
N GLU A 287 -13.26 -2.28 12.82
CA GLU A 287 -14.52 -1.97 13.51
C GLU A 287 -15.53 -3.12 13.63
N ALA A 288 -15.48 -4.09 12.71
CA ALA A 288 -16.09 -5.42 12.78
C ALA A 288 -15.82 -6.18 11.48
N SER A 289 -15.85 -7.52 11.54
CA SER A 289 -15.75 -8.38 10.36
C SER A 289 -16.80 -8.01 9.31
N VAL A 290 -16.37 -7.86 8.06
CA VAL A 290 -17.26 -7.69 6.88
C VAL A 290 -18.37 -8.75 6.88
N MET A 291 -18.08 -9.97 7.31
CA MET A 291 -19.08 -11.03 7.35
C MET A 291 -20.19 -10.76 8.37
N ASP A 292 -19.88 -10.19 9.54
CA ASP A 292 -20.90 -9.83 10.53
C ASP A 292 -21.87 -8.78 9.95
N ILE A 293 -21.37 -7.84 9.15
CA ILE A 293 -22.17 -6.83 8.43
C ILE A 293 -23.12 -7.50 7.43
N LEU A 294 -22.57 -8.39 6.60
CA LEU A 294 -23.34 -9.11 5.59
C LEU A 294 -24.38 -10.04 6.21
N GLU A 295 -24.04 -10.77 7.28
CA GLU A 295 -24.93 -11.70 8.00
C GLU A 295 -26.04 -10.99 8.79
N ARG A 296 -25.78 -9.77 9.29
CA ARG A 296 -26.80 -8.93 9.95
C ARG A 296 -27.71 -8.19 8.98
N GLY A 297 -27.34 -8.14 7.69
CA GLY A 297 -28.17 -7.57 6.63
C GLY A 297 -28.00 -6.06 6.54
N TYR A 298 -26.80 -5.58 6.84
CA TYR A 298 -26.43 -4.18 6.77
C TYR A 298 -25.81 -3.80 5.42
N ALA A 299 -25.97 -4.65 4.41
CA ALA A 299 -25.65 -4.36 3.02
C ALA A 299 -26.93 -4.44 2.17
N LEU A 300 -27.05 -3.56 1.18
CA LEU A 300 -28.17 -3.54 0.26
C LEU A 300 -28.14 -4.79 -0.63
N GLU A 301 -29.28 -5.46 -0.80
CA GLU A 301 -29.46 -6.49 -1.81
C GLU A 301 -29.50 -5.83 -3.20
N LEU A 302 -28.51 -6.12 -4.04
CA LEU A 302 -28.30 -5.49 -5.34
C LEU A 302 -29.13 -6.19 -6.42
N ASP A 303 -29.85 -5.40 -7.22
CA ASP A 303 -30.56 -5.86 -8.43
C ASP A 303 -29.76 -5.44 -9.66
N SER A 304 -28.67 -6.17 -9.93
CA SER A 304 -27.79 -5.94 -11.07
C SER A 304 -27.37 -7.28 -11.69
N SER A 305 -27.69 -7.48 -12.96
CA SER A 305 -27.25 -8.68 -13.69
C SER A 305 -25.74 -8.74 -13.87
N VAL A 306 -25.07 -7.58 -13.99
CA VAL A 306 -23.61 -7.50 -14.14
C VAL A 306 -22.93 -8.01 -12.87
N LEU A 307 -23.36 -7.51 -11.71
CA LEU A 307 -22.80 -7.93 -10.43
C LEU A 307 -23.17 -9.37 -10.08
N SER A 308 -24.40 -9.82 -10.41
CA SER A 308 -24.80 -11.22 -10.27
C SER A 308 -23.92 -12.14 -11.11
N GLU A 309 -23.71 -11.85 -12.40
CA GLU A 309 -22.85 -12.68 -13.27
C GLU A 309 -21.41 -12.73 -12.75
N TYR A 310 -20.88 -11.60 -12.30
CA TYR A 310 -19.55 -11.51 -11.72
C TYR A 310 -19.40 -12.41 -10.47
N VAL A 311 -20.28 -12.27 -9.49
CA VAL A 311 -20.22 -13.06 -8.23
C VAL A 311 -20.56 -14.54 -8.47
N GLU A 312 -21.53 -14.85 -9.32
CA GLU A 312 -21.91 -16.22 -9.64
C GLU A 312 -20.80 -17.00 -10.36
N SER A 313 -19.89 -16.31 -11.05
CA SER A 313 -18.74 -16.93 -11.69
C SER A 313 -17.69 -17.45 -10.70
N MET A 314 -17.73 -17.00 -9.43
CA MET A 314 -16.69 -17.30 -8.43
C MET A 314 -16.74 -18.75 -7.94
N TYR A 315 -15.65 -19.16 -7.28
CA TYR A 315 -15.63 -20.40 -6.50
C TYR A 315 -16.79 -20.44 -5.50
N PRO A 316 -17.51 -21.57 -5.36
CA PRO A 316 -18.65 -21.67 -4.43
C PRO A 316 -18.32 -21.22 -3.00
N ALA A 317 -17.13 -21.57 -2.51
CA ALA A 317 -16.66 -21.20 -1.17
C ALA A 317 -16.47 -19.69 -0.97
N LEU A 318 -16.29 -18.92 -2.05
CA LEU A 318 -16.18 -17.46 -2.02
C LEU A 318 -17.54 -16.81 -2.36
N ARG A 319 -18.20 -17.27 -3.42
CA ARG A 319 -19.50 -16.79 -3.89
C ARG A 319 -20.53 -16.73 -2.77
N ASP A 320 -20.66 -17.81 -2.01
CA ASP A 320 -21.75 -17.97 -1.05
C ASP A 320 -21.68 -16.95 0.09
N ALA A 321 -20.50 -16.37 0.36
CA ALA A 321 -20.32 -15.31 1.34
C ALA A 321 -20.93 -13.96 0.89
N PHE A 322 -21.08 -13.75 -0.42
CA PHE A 322 -21.51 -12.47 -0.99
C PHE A 322 -22.94 -12.47 -1.51
N ILE A 323 -23.67 -13.58 -1.33
CA ILE A 323 -25.06 -13.74 -1.75
C ILE A 323 -25.96 -13.92 -0.52
N ARG A 324 -27.02 -13.11 -0.44
CA ARG A 324 -28.10 -13.27 0.54
C ARG A 324 -29.45 -13.28 -0.13
N ASN A 325 -30.31 -14.23 0.26
CA ASN A 325 -31.66 -14.38 -0.31
C ASN A 325 -31.70 -14.47 -1.84
N GLY A 326 -30.60 -14.91 -2.48
CA GLY A 326 -30.47 -14.98 -3.93
C GLY A 326 -30.04 -13.67 -4.61
N HIS A 327 -29.71 -12.64 -3.84
CA HIS A 327 -29.20 -11.35 -4.32
C HIS A 327 -27.74 -11.15 -3.88
N VAL A 328 -26.96 -10.49 -4.72
CA VAL A 328 -25.60 -10.05 -4.35
C VAL A 328 -25.71 -8.95 -3.29
N THR A 329 -24.96 -9.06 -2.21
CA THR A 329 -24.90 -8.03 -1.15
C THR A 329 -23.54 -7.36 -1.03
N ALA A 330 -22.50 -7.95 -1.62
CA ALA A 330 -21.15 -7.41 -1.60
C ALA A 330 -20.41 -7.81 -2.87
N VAL A 331 -19.46 -6.98 -3.28
CA VAL A 331 -18.68 -7.16 -4.51
C VAL A 331 -17.20 -7.20 -4.14
N PRO A 332 -16.52 -8.35 -4.23
CA PRO A 332 -15.08 -8.41 -4.02
C PRO A 332 -14.38 -7.73 -5.20
N LEU A 333 -13.53 -6.76 -4.90
CA LEU A 333 -12.79 -5.97 -5.88
C LEU A 333 -11.33 -6.40 -5.97
N GLU A 334 -10.78 -7.00 -4.91
CA GLU A 334 -9.44 -7.56 -4.91
C GLU A 334 -9.47 -8.96 -4.30
N ALA A 335 -8.44 -9.74 -4.59
CA ALA A 335 -8.26 -11.07 -4.02
C ALA A 335 -6.77 -11.36 -3.84
N GLN A 336 -6.42 -11.80 -2.65
CA GLN A 336 -5.09 -12.24 -2.26
C GLN A 336 -5.20 -13.56 -1.52
N ALA A 337 -4.15 -14.38 -1.55
CA ALA A 337 -4.10 -15.59 -0.74
C ALA A 337 -2.80 -15.59 0.06
N MET A 338 -2.86 -15.25 1.34
CA MET A 338 -1.67 -15.14 2.17
C MET A 338 -1.28 -16.49 2.77
N GLY A 339 -0.11 -16.99 2.39
CA GLY A 339 0.42 -18.27 2.81
C GLY A 339 1.89 -18.25 3.21
N ILE A 340 2.41 -19.45 3.42
CA ILE A 340 3.83 -19.73 3.64
C ILE A 340 4.36 -20.46 2.43
N SER A 341 5.63 -20.26 2.10
CA SER A 341 6.26 -20.90 0.96
C SER A 341 7.73 -21.22 1.20
N VAL A 342 8.28 -22.11 0.39
CA VAL A 342 9.67 -22.58 0.49
C VAL A 342 10.45 -22.35 -0.78
N ASN A 343 11.69 -21.90 -0.65
CA ASN A 343 12.59 -21.71 -1.76
C ASN A 343 13.08 -23.08 -2.27
N LEU A 344 12.67 -23.45 -3.49
CA LEU A 344 13.00 -24.74 -4.09
C LEU A 344 14.50 -24.96 -4.28
N ALA A 345 15.25 -23.89 -4.56
CA ALA A 345 16.68 -23.99 -4.77
C ALA A 345 17.45 -24.10 -3.44
N ALA A 346 16.92 -23.50 -2.37
CA ALA A 346 17.43 -23.72 -1.01
C ALA A 346 17.18 -25.18 -0.55
N LEU A 347 16.01 -25.77 -0.87
CA LEU A 347 15.75 -27.20 -0.66
C LEU A 347 16.77 -28.07 -1.44
N GLU A 348 17.00 -27.80 -2.73
CA GLU A 348 17.96 -28.56 -3.54
C GLU A 348 19.39 -28.48 -2.95
N ALA A 349 19.81 -27.31 -2.45
CA ALA A 349 21.11 -27.14 -1.79
C ALA A 349 21.24 -27.98 -0.50
N LEU A 350 20.14 -28.18 0.22
CA LEU A 350 20.04 -29.10 1.35
C LEU A 350 20.00 -30.57 0.95
N GLY A 351 19.77 -30.88 -0.34
CA GLY A 351 19.56 -32.24 -0.84
C GLY A 351 18.13 -32.73 -0.62
N LEU A 352 17.18 -31.79 -0.50
CA LEU A 352 15.76 -32.02 -0.29
C LEU A 352 14.96 -31.62 -1.53
N THR A 353 13.71 -32.06 -1.56
CA THR A 353 12.69 -31.71 -2.54
C THR A 353 11.44 -31.20 -1.83
N VAL A 354 10.48 -30.67 -2.59
CA VAL A 354 9.20 -30.23 -2.02
C VAL A 354 8.44 -31.37 -1.34
N ASP A 355 8.59 -32.61 -1.82
CA ASP A 355 7.96 -33.81 -1.24
C ASP A 355 8.50 -34.13 0.17
N ASP A 356 9.66 -33.60 0.54
CA ASP A 356 10.26 -33.75 1.87
C ASP A 356 9.71 -32.73 2.88
N VAL A 357 8.97 -31.70 2.43
CA VAL A 357 8.41 -30.65 3.29
C VAL A 357 7.06 -31.11 3.85
N PRO A 358 6.86 -31.12 5.19
CA PRO A 358 5.59 -31.56 5.77
C PRO A 358 4.41 -30.65 5.42
N THR A 359 3.22 -31.25 5.36
CA THR A 359 1.97 -30.58 4.96
C THR A 359 1.02 -30.30 6.13
N ASN A 360 1.52 -30.38 7.36
CA ASN A 360 0.77 -30.01 8.56
C ASN A 360 1.65 -29.22 9.52
N TRP A 361 1.02 -28.37 10.33
CA TRP A 361 1.70 -27.39 11.19
C TRP A 361 2.70 -28.01 12.19
N PRO A 362 2.33 -28.99 13.04
CA PRO A 362 3.27 -29.59 13.98
C PRO A 362 4.52 -30.17 13.30
N ASP A 363 4.33 -30.95 12.23
CA ASP A 363 5.45 -31.59 11.53
C ASP A 363 6.31 -30.56 10.78
N PHE A 364 5.69 -29.54 10.19
CA PHE A 364 6.39 -28.46 9.50
C PHE A 364 7.28 -27.66 10.47
N LEU A 365 6.78 -27.31 11.65
CA LEU A 365 7.54 -26.59 12.67
C LEU A 365 8.71 -27.44 13.20
N ASN A 366 8.51 -28.74 13.39
CA ASN A 366 9.58 -29.68 13.72
C ASN A 366 10.62 -29.79 12.60
N PHE A 367 10.18 -29.79 11.34
CA PHE A 367 11.07 -29.76 10.18
C PHE A 367 11.95 -28.49 10.20
N ILE A 368 11.35 -27.31 10.39
CA ILE A 368 12.08 -26.04 10.52
C ILE A 368 13.08 -26.09 11.68
N ALA A 369 12.69 -26.57 12.86
CA ALA A 369 13.59 -26.73 14.00
C ALA A 369 14.79 -27.66 13.69
N SER A 370 14.56 -28.72 12.92
CA SER A 370 15.60 -29.70 12.55
C SER A 370 16.67 -29.14 11.59
N LEU A 371 16.37 -28.04 10.89
CA LEU A 371 17.27 -27.41 9.93
C LEU A 371 18.29 -26.47 10.57
N LYS A 372 18.17 -26.21 11.88
CA LYS A 372 19.19 -25.44 12.62
C LYS A 372 20.56 -26.13 12.49
N GLY A 373 21.59 -25.36 12.21
CA GLY A 373 22.96 -25.85 12.06
C GLY A 373 23.24 -26.56 10.74
N ASN A 374 22.37 -26.42 9.72
CA ASN A 374 22.58 -27.03 8.40
C ASN A 374 23.84 -26.48 7.69
N GLY A 375 24.24 -25.23 7.99
CA GLY A 375 25.48 -24.61 7.52
C GLY A 375 25.56 -24.36 6.00
N LYS A 376 24.46 -24.48 5.27
CA LYS A 376 24.40 -24.33 3.81
C LYS A 376 23.49 -23.19 3.36
N VAL A 377 22.29 -23.11 3.93
CA VAL A 377 21.27 -22.11 3.58
C VAL A 377 20.66 -21.53 4.85
N PRO A 378 20.35 -20.21 4.86
CA PRO A 378 19.64 -19.61 5.96
C PRO A 378 18.17 -20.04 5.91
N VAL A 379 17.62 -20.49 7.05
CA VAL A 379 16.21 -20.91 7.12
C VAL A 379 15.29 -19.70 7.07
N VAL A 380 15.67 -18.62 7.76
CA VAL A 380 14.97 -17.33 7.82
C VAL A 380 15.85 -16.21 7.25
N SER A 381 15.27 -15.06 6.95
CA SER A 381 16.00 -13.91 6.39
C SER A 381 17.13 -13.42 7.30
N SER A 382 18.29 -13.05 6.74
CA SER A 382 19.40 -12.47 7.51
C SER A 382 19.09 -11.10 8.10
N TRP A 383 18.02 -10.45 7.65
CA TRP A 383 17.57 -9.14 8.13
C TRP A 383 16.55 -9.23 9.28
N THR A 384 16.20 -10.45 9.69
CA THR A 384 15.19 -10.69 10.73
C THR A 384 15.83 -10.92 12.11
N ASN A 385 15.01 -10.78 13.15
CA ASN A 385 15.33 -11.19 14.52
C ASN A 385 14.34 -12.30 14.95
N ALA A 386 14.51 -12.84 16.16
CA ALA A 386 13.65 -13.92 16.66
C ALA A 386 12.15 -13.58 16.63
N LEU A 387 11.79 -12.35 17.04
CA LEU A 387 10.40 -11.87 17.03
C LEU A 387 9.82 -11.85 15.60
N ASN A 388 10.54 -11.23 14.67
CA ASN A 388 10.12 -11.08 13.27
C ASN A 388 10.17 -12.40 12.48
N ALA A 389 10.90 -13.42 12.96
CA ALA A 389 10.84 -14.77 12.42
C ALA A 389 9.64 -15.57 12.96
N CYS A 390 9.37 -15.47 14.26
CA CYS A 390 8.34 -16.26 14.94
C CYS A 390 6.92 -15.71 14.69
N TYR A 391 6.73 -14.40 14.80
CA TYR A 391 5.40 -13.78 14.76
C TYR A 391 4.59 -14.11 13.50
N PRO A 392 5.13 -14.03 12.27
CA PRO A 392 4.33 -14.33 11.09
C PRO A 392 3.88 -15.80 11.04
N LEU A 393 4.71 -16.73 11.52
CA LEU A 393 4.35 -18.16 11.63
C LEU A 393 3.25 -18.38 12.68
N LEU A 394 3.39 -17.78 13.86
CA LEU A 394 2.37 -17.84 14.90
C LEU A 394 1.04 -17.26 14.41
N LYS A 395 1.08 -16.08 13.76
CA LYS A 395 -0.10 -15.41 13.22
C LYS A 395 -0.79 -16.29 12.19
N ARG A 396 -0.07 -16.83 11.19
CA ARG A 396 -0.65 -17.70 10.16
C ARG A 396 -1.21 -19.00 10.74
N LEU A 397 -0.53 -19.63 11.71
CA LEU A 397 -1.04 -20.80 12.43
C LEU A 397 -2.39 -20.51 13.11
N LEU A 398 -2.48 -19.40 13.84
CA LEU A 398 -3.72 -19.01 14.51
C LEU A 398 -4.83 -18.65 13.51
N SER A 399 -4.48 -17.98 12.42
CA SER A 399 -5.41 -17.70 11.31
C SER A 399 -5.93 -18.97 10.63
N ASP A 400 -5.08 -19.96 10.37
CA ASP A 400 -5.50 -21.26 9.84
C ASP A 400 -6.44 -21.99 10.81
N TYR A 401 -6.19 -21.84 12.11
CA TYR A 401 -7.06 -22.42 13.13
C TYR A 401 -8.40 -21.69 13.22
N GLN A 402 -8.41 -20.35 13.03
CA GLN A 402 -9.64 -19.58 12.90
C GLN A 402 -10.50 -20.07 11.73
N LEU A 403 -9.91 -20.52 10.63
CA LEU A 403 -10.65 -21.10 9.50
C LEU A 403 -11.32 -22.44 9.86
N GLU A 404 -10.70 -23.26 10.72
CA GLU A 404 -11.35 -24.47 11.27
C GLU A 404 -12.58 -24.12 12.13
N ILE A 405 -12.50 -23.05 12.93
CA ILE A 405 -13.64 -22.53 13.71
C ILE A 405 -14.72 -21.99 12.78
N GLN A 406 -14.34 -21.16 11.80
CA GLN A 406 -15.26 -20.57 10.82
C GLN A 406 -16.01 -21.64 10.02
N ALA A 407 -15.33 -22.73 9.66
CA ALA A 407 -15.95 -23.86 8.98
C ALA A 407 -16.81 -24.75 9.90
N GLY A 408 -16.89 -24.45 11.20
CA GLY A 408 -17.59 -25.24 12.20
C GLY A 408 -16.96 -26.61 12.50
N ARG A 409 -15.70 -26.82 12.08
CA ARG A 409 -14.93 -28.04 12.37
C ARG A 409 -14.39 -28.04 13.80
N GLN A 410 -14.18 -26.85 14.35
CA GLN A 410 -13.82 -26.62 15.75
C GLN A 410 -14.79 -25.64 16.40
N THR A 411 -14.95 -25.71 17.73
CA THR A 411 -15.87 -24.85 18.50
C THR A 411 -15.17 -24.10 19.65
N SER A 412 -13.88 -24.34 19.84
CA SER A 412 -13.07 -23.73 20.89
C SER A 412 -11.60 -23.69 20.44
N TRP A 413 -10.83 -22.78 21.01
CA TRP A 413 -9.38 -22.70 20.88
C TRP A 413 -8.65 -23.70 21.77
N ASP A 414 -9.29 -24.21 22.83
CA ASP A 414 -8.69 -25.21 23.72
C ASP A 414 -8.86 -26.63 23.16
N THR A 415 -8.01 -26.96 22.18
CA THR A 415 -8.01 -28.28 21.55
C THR A 415 -6.62 -28.94 21.58
N PRO A 416 -6.57 -30.28 21.59
CA PRO A 416 -5.30 -31.01 21.46
C PRO A 416 -4.53 -30.65 20.18
N GLU A 417 -5.23 -30.40 19.08
CA GLU A 417 -4.63 -30.12 17.77
C GLU A 417 -3.90 -28.77 17.75
N LEU A 418 -4.55 -27.69 18.22
CA LEU A 418 -3.89 -26.38 18.31
C LEU A 418 -2.72 -26.42 19.30
N ARG A 419 -2.92 -27.09 20.44
CA ARG A 419 -1.90 -27.24 21.47
C ARG A 419 -0.65 -27.93 20.93
N ALA A 420 -0.81 -29.00 20.16
CA ALA A 420 0.31 -29.70 19.54
C ALA A 420 1.09 -28.81 18.56
N ALA A 421 0.40 -27.98 17.77
CA ALA A 421 1.04 -27.03 16.85
C ALA A 421 1.82 -25.94 17.61
N LEU A 422 1.24 -25.39 18.68
CA LEU A 422 1.91 -24.40 19.53
C LEU A 422 3.09 -24.99 20.32
N GLU A 423 2.99 -26.24 20.77
CA GLU A 423 4.11 -26.97 21.38
C GLU A 423 5.28 -27.14 20.39
N ALA A 424 4.97 -27.48 19.13
CA ALA A 424 5.99 -27.56 18.08
C ALA A 424 6.64 -26.20 17.78
N LEU A 425 5.85 -25.11 17.77
CA LEU A 425 6.34 -23.75 17.59
C LEU A 425 7.31 -23.36 18.72
N ALA A 426 6.96 -23.68 19.97
CA ALA A 426 7.74 -23.33 21.16
C ALA A 426 9.12 -24.02 21.21
N ILE A 427 9.32 -25.11 20.45
CA ILE A 427 10.60 -25.83 20.36
C ILE A 427 11.55 -25.17 19.35
N VAL A 428 11.03 -24.38 18.40
CA VAL A 428 11.85 -23.74 17.37
C VAL A 428 12.74 -22.66 17.99
N ASP A 429 14.05 -22.83 17.86
CA ASP A 429 15.05 -21.86 18.34
C ASP A 429 15.23 -20.72 17.32
N PHE A 430 14.27 -19.79 17.31
CA PHE A 430 14.26 -18.65 16.39
C PHE A 430 15.43 -17.69 16.59
N GLU A 431 15.93 -17.55 17.82
CA GLU A 431 17.13 -16.74 18.11
C GLU A 431 18.34 -17.36 17.42
N GLY A 432 18.56 -18.66 17.59
CA GLY A 432 19.63 -19.37 16.93
C GLY A 432 19.50 -19.39 15.39
N LEU A 433 18.29 -19.53 14.85
CA LEU A 433 18.08 -19.45 13.39
C LEU A 433 18.39 -18.06 12.83
N ALA A 434 18.02 -16.99 13.53
CA ALA A 434 18.33 -15.63 13.12
C ALA A 434 19.85 -15.33 13.22
N GLU A 435 20.51 -15.77 14.30
CA GLU A 435 21.97 -15.66 14.45
C GLU A 435 22.72 -16.40 13.34
N GLU A 436 22.31 -17.63 13.01
CA GLU A 436 22.87 -18.40 11.90
C GLU A 436 22.67 -17.71 10.57
N ALA A 437 21.48 -17.17 10.31
CA ALA A 437 21.19 -16.44 9.07
C ALA A 437 22.05 -15.18 8.91
N GLN A 438 22.31 -14.45 10.01
CA GLN A 438 23.16 -13.26 10.00
C GLN A 438 24.65 -13.59 9.85
N ALA A 439 25.10 -14.75 10.35
CA ALA A 439 26.50 -15.17 10.29
C ALA A 439 26.86 -15.89 8.98
N LEU A 440 25.88 -16.40 8.24
CA LEU A 440 26.10 -17.23 7.07
C LEU A 440 26.32 -16.40 5.80
N GLU A 441 27.57 -16.34 5.34
CA GLU A 441 27.93 -15.84 4.00
C GLU A 441 27.60 -16.93 2.95
N SER A 442 26.43 -16.85 2.32
CA SER A 442 25.94 -17.94 1.45
C SER A 442 25.35 -17.50 0.11
N GLY A 443 25.18 -16.19 -0.13
CA GLY A 443 24.52 -15.69 -1.34
C GLY A 443 22.98 -15.83 -1.30
N TRP A 444 22.42 -16.26 -0.16
CA TRP A 444 20.98 -16.42 0.09
C TRP A 444 20.43 -15.35 1.04
N GLU A 445 21.19 -14.28 1.31
CA GLU A 445 20.84 -13.25 2.31
C GLU A 445 19.47 -12.60 2.02
N SER A 446 19.10 -12.52 0.74
CA SER A 446 17.79 -12.00 0.28
C SER A 446 16.76 -13.10 -0.05
N ASN A 447 17.14 -14.37 -0.03
CA ASN A 447 16.31 -15.50 -0.49
C ASN A 447 16.43 -16.72 0.47
N PRO A 448 16.05 -16.60 1.75
CA PRO A 448 16.11 -17.72 2.70
C PRO A 448 15.24 -18.91 2.27
N LEU A 449 15.38 -20.05 2.95
CA LEU A 449 14.52 -21.20 2.70
C LEU A 449 13.04 -20.87 2.87
N LEU A 450 12.67 -20.12 3.90
CA LEU A 450 11.29 -19.83 4.26
C LEU A 450 10.89 -18.41 3.87
N ASN A 451 9.77 -18.28 3.16
CA ASN A 451 9.02 -17.03 3.10
C ASN A 451 7.72 -17.24 3.91
N ASN A 452 7.59 -16.48 4.99
CA ASN A 452 6.49 -16.60 5.95
C ASN A 452 5.38 -15.56 5.71
N TYR A 453 5.49 -14.78 4.64
CA TYR A 453 4.48 -13.81 4.20
C TYR A 453 4.49 -13.76 2.68
N ASP A 454 3.69 -14.63 2.05
CA ASP A 454 3.72 -14.84 0.61
C ASP A 454 2.32 -14.82 0.01
N ASP A 455 2.15 -14.11 -1.12
CA ASP A 455 0.92 -14.21 -1.91
C ASP A 455 0.97 -15.46 -2.80
N VAL A 456 0.07 -16.39 -2.52
CA VAL A 456 -0.06 -17.68 -3.21
C VAL A 456 -1.28 -17.72 -4.12
N ALA A 457 -1.92 -16.56 -4.34
CA ALA A 457 -2.97 -16.38 -5.34
C ALA A 457 -2.42 -16.60 -6.77
N VAL A 458 -3.33 -16.64 -7.76
CA VAL A 458 -2.92 -16.62 -9.16
C VAL A 458 -2.24 -15.28 -9.45
N GLY A 459 -1.05 -15.30 -10.04
CA GLY A 459 -0.27 -14.08 -10.27
C GLY A 459 0.95 -14.29 -11.15
N GLU A 460 1.94 -13.42 -11.01
CA GLU A 460 3.12 -13.34 -11.91
C GLU A 460 4.17 -14.46 -11.72
N ARG A 461 4.02 -15.28 -10.68
CA ARG A 461 5.10 -16.11 -10.15
C ARG A 461 5.36 -17.40 -10.91
N VAL A 462 6.59 -17.88 -11.02
CA VAL A 462 6.95 -19.16 -11.67
C VAL A 462 7.81 -20.00 -10.75
N PHE A 463 7.53 -21.31 -10.66
CA PHE A 463 8.22 -22.19 -9.72
C PHE A 463 9.56 -22.69 -10.30
N SER A 464 10.57 -21.82 -10.30
CA SER A 464 11.86 -22.05 -10.94
C SER A 464 13.05 -22.12 -9.97
N ARG A 465 14.22 -22.55 -10.47
CA ARG A 465 15.45 -22.75 -9.68
C ARG A 465 16.14 -21.45 -9.21
N ARG A 466 15.74 -20.27 -9.68
CA ARG A 466 16.52 -19.05 -9.42
C ARG A 466 15.76 -18.00 -8.65
N TYR A 467 14.46 -17.92 -8.88
CA TYR A 467 13.59 -17.05 -8.12
C TYR A 467 12.26 -17.78 -7.94
N GLU A 468 11.80 -17.70 -6.69
CA GLU A 468 10.45 -17.92 -6.19
C GLU A 468 10.14 -19.21 -5.46
N TYR A 469 9.42 -18.96 -4.38
CA TYR A 469 9.05 -19.92 -3.37
C TYR A 469 7.85 -20.71 -3.85
N TYR A 470 7.84 -22.00 -3.54
CA TYR A 470 6.72 -22.89 -3.76
C TYR A 470 5.73 -22.75 -2.59
N PRO A 471 4.47 -22.39 -2.84
CA PRO A 471 3.44 -22.30 -1.82
C PRO A 471 3.24 -23.62 -1.06
N LEU A 472 3.23 -23.54 0.27
CA LEU A 472 2.90 -24.66 1.12
C LEU A 472 1.39 -24.75 1.36
N ARG A 473 0.92 -25.98 1.49
CA ARG A 473 -0.43 -26.31 1.91
C ARG A 473 -0.35 -26.98 3.26
N LEU A 474 -0.62 -26.22 4.33
CA LEU A 474 -0.51 -26.67 5.71
C LEU A 474 -1.90 -26.87 6.30
N SER A 475 -2.17 -28.07 6.80
CA SER A 475 -3.33 -28.35 7.66
C SER A 475 -2.96 -28.20 9.14
N ILE A 476 -3.96 -27.98 10.01
CA ILE A 476 -3.74 -27.90 11.47
C ILE A 476 -3.17 -29.20 12.04
N SER A 477 -3.60 -30.35 11.50
CA SER A 477 -3.10 -31.67 11.83
C SER A 477 -3.13 -32.58 10.60
N ALA A 478 -2.46 -33.73 10.66
CA ALA A 478 -2.45 -34.69 9.56
C ALA A 478 -3.87 -35.20 9.15
N ASP A 479 -4.83 -35.13 10.08
CA ASP A 479 -6.23 -35.55 9.84
C ASP A 479 -7.16 -34.37 9.52
N SER A 480 -6.67 -33.13 9.62
CA SER A 480 -7.43 -31.92 9.28
C SER A 480 -7.39 -31.67 7.76
N PRO A 481 -8.46 -31.10 7.18
CA PRO A 481 -8.40 -30.66 5.79
C PRO A 481 -7.37 -29.55 5.62
N VAL A 482 -6.86 -29.43 4.39
CA VAL A 482 -6.08 -28.27 3.97
C VAL A 482 -7.04 -27.12 3.70
N VAL A 483 -6.60 -25.91 4.01
CA VAL A 483 -7.31 -24.68 3.64
C VAL A 483 -6.34 -23.74 2.95
N MET A 484 -6.77 -23.19 1.82
CA MET A 484 -6.11 -22.10 1.12
C MET A 484 -6.92 -20.81 1.36
N PRO A 485 -6.44 -19.93 2.24
CA PRO A 485 -7.17 -18.73 2.61
C PRO A 485 -7.13 -17.70 1.48
N VAL A 486 -8.30 -17.19 1.09
CA VAL A 486 -8.44 -16.05 0.18
C VAL A 486 -9.04 -14.89 0.96
N MET A 487 -8.38 -13.75 0.95
CA MET A 487 -8.88 -12.50 1.51
C MET A 487 -9.19 -11.51 0.39
N CYS A 488 -10.16 -10.63 0.64
CA CYS A 488 -10.66 -9.71 -0.36
C CYS A 488 -10.79 -8.29 0.21
N ALA A 489 -10.58 -7.29 -0.65
CA ALA A 489 -11.25 -6.00 -0.51
C ALA A 489 -12.66 -6.15 -1.08
N VAL A 490 -13.68 -5.76 -0.31
CA VAL A 490 -15.09 -5.95 -0.63
C VAL A 490 -15.82 -4.62 -0.53
N ALA A 491 -16.59 -4.30 -1.56
CA ALA A 491 -17.46 -3.13 -1.58
C ALA A 491 -18.93 -3.54 -1.38
N PHE A 492 -19.67 -2.78 -0.57
CA PHE A 492 -21.11 -2.96 -0.43
C PHE A 492 -21.83 -1.61 -0.33
N VAL A 493 -23.06 -1.57 -0.82
CA VAL A 493 -23.90 -0.36 -0.77
C VAL A 493 -24.61 -0.28 0.57
N ASN A 494 -24.54 0.88 1.21
CA ASN A 494 -25.26 1.18 2.43
C ASN A 494 -26.79 1.11 2.17
N PRO A 495 -27.57 0.31 2.93
CA PRO A 495 -29.03 0.28 2.80
C PRO A 495 -29.71 1.63 3.01
N ALA A 496 -29.05 2.56 3.71
CA ALA A 496 -29.53 3.93 3.95
C ALA A 496 -29.06 4.94 2.90
N SER A 497 -28.29 4.52 1.88
CA SER A 497 -27.86 5.39 0.78
C SER A 497 -29.04 6.12 0.15
N ARG A 498 -28.84 7.41 -0.17
CA ARG A 498 -29.82 8.21 -0.93
C ARG A 498 -29.73 7.97 -2.43
N HIS A 499 -28.66 7.35 -2.88
CA HIS A 499 -28.29 7.18 -4.28
C HIS A 499 -27.96 5.71 -4.60
N PRO A 500 -28.84 4.74 -4.25
CA PRO A 500 -28.53 3.32 -4.39
C PRO A 500 -28.35 2.88 -5.85
N ALA A 501 -29.01 3.55 -6.80
CA ALA A 501 -28.89 3.23 -8.22
C ALA A 501 -27.53 3.67 -8.77
N GLU A 502 -27.11 4.90 -8.48
CA GLU A 502 -25.81 5.44 -8.86
C GLU A 502 -24.66 4.70 -8.15
N ALA A 503 -24.84 4.34 -6.87
CA ALA A 503 -23.89 3.53 -6.12
C ALA A 503 -23.72 2.12 -6.72
N THR A 504 -24.83 1.48 -7.11
CA THR A 504 -24.78 0.18 -7.80
C THR A 504 -24.08 0.30 -9.16
N ALA A 505 -24.36 1.35 -9.93
CA ALA A 505 -23.70 1.60 -11.21
C ALA A 505 -22.18 1.81 -11.07
N LEU A 506 -21.74 2.48 -9.99
CA LEU A 506 -20.31 2.61 -9.69
C LEU A 506 -19.68 1.24 -9.39
N LEU A 507 -20.36 0.34 -8.68
CA LEU A 507 -19.88 -1.03 -8.48
C LEU A 507 -19.84 -1.84 -9.78
N GLU A 508 -20.79 -1.63 -10.70
CA GLU A 508 -20.76 -2.24 -12.04
C GLU A 508 -19.54 -1.77 -12.84
N GLU A 509 -19.16 -0.50 -12.74
CA GLU A 509 -17.94 0.00 -13.37
C GLU A 509 -16.68 -0.49 -12.63
N ALA A 510 -16.74 -0.69 -11.30
CA ALA A 510 -15.63 -1.19 -10.50
C ALA A 510 -15.21 -2.62 -10.84
N VAL A 511 -16.16 -3.50 -11.16
CA VAL A 511 -15.80 -4.87 -11.54
C VAL A 511 -14.93 -4.92 -12.79
N ASP A 512 -15.04 -3.95 -13.71
CA ASP A 512 -14.23 -3.86 -14.94
C ASP A 512 -12.74 -3.60 -14.69
N TYR A 513 -12.39 -3.04 -13.52
CA TYR A 513 -11.02 -2.74 -13.13
C TYR A 513 -10.40 -3.79 -12.21
N VAL A 514 -11.13 -4.84 -11.83
CA VAL A 514 -10.57 -5.97 -11.08
C VAL A 514 -9.48 -6.63 -11.91
N SER A 515 -8.27 -6.73 -11.36
CA SER A 515 -7.11 -7.24 -12.08
C SER A 515 -7.34 -8.64 -12.61
N HIS A 516 -6.72 -8.99 -13.74
CA HIS A 516 -6.87 -10.30 -14.34
C HIS A 516 -6.43 -11.42 -13.37
N ALA A 517 -5.36 -11.19 -12.61
CA ALA A 517 -4.87 -12.07 -11.56
C ALA A 517 -5.91 -12.28 -10.44
N ALA A 518 -6.51 -11.19 -9.92
CA ALA A 518 -7.56 -11.29 -8.90
C ALA A 518 -8.81 -12.02 -9.44
N ARG A 519 -9.24 -11.71 -10.67
CA ARG A 519 -10.37 -12.42 -11.31
C ARG A 519 -10.10 -13.92 -11.45
N ALA A 520 -8.89 -14.30 -11.85
CA ALA A 520 -8.49 -15.70 -11.94
C ALA A 520 -8.47 -16.36 -10.55
N THR A 521 -7.99 -15.68 -9.51
CA THR A 521 -8.03 -16.17 -8.13
C THR A 521 -9.46 -16.41 -7.62
N LEU A 522 -10.39 -15.50 -7.94
CA LEU A 522 -11.79 -15.56 -7.50
C LEU A 522 -12.65 -16.57 -8.27
N SER A 523 -12.39 -16.76 -9.58
CA SER A 523 -13.25 -17.55 -10.45
C SER A 523 -12.48 -18.61 -11.26
N PRO A 524 -12.96 -19.87 -11.29
CA PRO A 524 -12.40 -20.92 -12.15
C PRO A 524 -12.63 -20.68 -13.64
N ALA A 525 -13.60 -19.84 -14.02
CA ALA A 525 -13.95 -19.58 -15.42
C ALA A 525 -13.03 -18.55 -16.09
N PHE A 526 -12.22 -17.83 -15.31
CA PHE A 526 -11.36 -16.76 -15.77
C PHE A 526 -9.88 -17.10 -15.57
N GLY A 527 -9.02 -16.50 -16.39
CA GLY A 527 -7.58 -16.68 -16.33
C GLY A 527 -7.06 -17.66 -17.38
N GLU A 528 -6.29 -17.12 -18.31
CA GLU A 528 -5.32 -17.85 -19.13
C GLU A 528 -3.93 -17.27 -18.81
N PRO A 529 -2.84 -18.01 -19.04
CA PRO A 529 -1.51 -17.44 -18.86
C PRO A 529 -1.34 -16.18 -19.71
N GLU A 530 -0.94 -15.10 -19.06
CA GLU A 530 -0.87 -13.76 -19.64
C GLU A 530 0.45 -13.10 -19.26
N ARG A 531 1.19 -12.62 -20.27
CA ARG A 531 2.45 -11.90 -20.10
C ARG A 531 2.24 -10.44 -20.49
N ASP A 532 2.86 -9.51 -19.76
CA ASP A 532 3.03 -8.14 -20.23
C ASP A 532 4.04 -8.13 -21.40
N GLU A 533 3.51 -8.36 -22.60
CA GLU A 533 4.28 -8.38 -23.85
C GLU A 533 4.96 -7.04 -24.16
N ALA A 534 4.46 -5.93 -23.63
CA ALA A 534 5.08 -4.63 -23.85
C ALA A 534 6.31 -4.46 -22.93
N ALA A 535 6.18 -4.79 -21.64
CA ALA A 535 7.29 -4.77 -20.71
C ALA A 535 8.36 -5.80 -21.08
N TYR A 536 7.96 -7.03 -21.41
CA TYR A 536 8.88 -8.09 -21.85
C TYR A 536 9.71 -7.65 -23.06
N ARG A 537 9.06 -7.12 -24.12
CA ARG A 537 9.78 -6.64 -25.32
C ARG A 537 10.71 -5.47 -25.03
N ARG A 538 10.33 -4.53 -24.17
CA ARG A 538 11.21 -3.43 -23.73
C ARG A 538 12.43 -3.98 -23.00
N ALA A 539 12.22 -4.84 -22.00
CA ALA A 539 13.29 -5.48 -21.26
C ALA A 539 14.22 -6.30 -22.15
N GLN A 540 13.67 -6.97 -23.18
CA GLN A 540 14.45 -7.76 -24.12
C GLN A 540 15.36 -6.87 -24.96
N ALA A 541 14.83 -5.75 -25.48
CA ALA A 541 15.63 -4.78 -26.21
C ALA A 541 16.73 -4.17 -25.32
N ASP A 542 16.40 -3.85 -24.06
CA ASP A 542 17.34 -3.28 -23.10
C ASP A 542 18.47 -4.26 -22.77
N ILE A 543 18.16 -5.53 -22.50
CA ILE A 543 19.20 -6.53 -22.21
C ILE A 543 20.07 -6.83 -23.44
N GLU A 544 19.50 -6.85 -24.64
CA GLU A 544 20.25 -7.05 -25.88
C GLU A 544 21.23 -5.90 -26.14
N ASP A 545 20.82 -4.65 -25.87
CA ASP A 545 21.71 -3.49 -25.92
C ASP A 545 22.78 -3.54 -24.82
N GLN A 546 22.42 -3.90 -23.59
CA GLN A 546 23.40 -4.09 -22.50
C GLN A 546 24.46 -5.15 -22.86
N ILE A 547 24.03 -6.32 -23.36
CA ILE A 547 24.92 -7.40 -23.81
C ILE A 547 25.85 -6.89 -24.90
N ARG A 548 25.34 -6.17 -25.90
CA ARG A 548 26.16 -5.58 -26.97
C ARG A 548 27.21 -4.62 -26.40
N ARG A 549 26.82 -3.69 -25.52
CA ARG A 549 27.73 -2.71 -24.90
C ARG A 549 28.81 -3.39 -24.06
N PHE A 550 28.46 -4.40 -23.25
CA PHE A 550 29.45 -5.15 -22.47
C PHE A 550 30.37 -5.98 -23.36
N GLN A 551 29.86 -6.57 -24.45
CA GLN A 551 30.68 -7.30 -25.41
C GLN A 551 31.71 -6.39 -26.10
N GLU A 552 31.34 -5.16 -26.47
CA GLU A 552 32.27 -4.17 -27.03
C GLU A 552 33.36 -3.79 -26.03
N ARG A 553 33.02 -3.60 -24.75
CA ARG A 553 33.99 -3.32 -23.67
C ARG A 553 34.94 -4.49 -23.43
N VAL A 554 34.42 -5.72 -23.39
CA VAL A 554 35.25 -6.94 -23.30
C VAL A 554 36.22 -6.99 -24.48
N ASN A 555 35.74 -6.75 -25.71
CA ASN A 555 36.59 -6.72 -26.90
C ASN A 555 37.65 -5.60 -26.87
N ALA A 556 37.37 -4.50 -26.16
CA ALA A 556 38.31 -3.40 -25.92
C ALA A 556 39.31 -3.67 -24.78
N GLY A 557 39.24 -4.83 -24.12
CA GLY A 557 40.18 -5.26 -23.06
C GLY A 557 39.76 -4.87 -21.64
N ASP A 558 38.49 -4.53 -21.41
CA ASP A 558 37.95 -4.24 -20.07
C ASP A 558 37.55 -5.53 -19.34
N ALA A 559 38.44 -6.04 -18.49
CA ALA A 559 38.19 -7.25 -17.69
C ALA A 559 36.99 -7.12 -16.73
N SER A 560 36.61 -5.90 -16.32
CA SER A 560 35.43 -5.69 -15.45
C SER A 560 34.10 -5.89 -16.18
N ALA A 561 34.12 -5.91 -17.51
CA ALA A 561 32.94 -6.12 -18.35
C ALA A 561 32.62 -7.61 -18.57
N GLU A 562 33.58 -8.52 -18.34
CA GLU A 562 33.39 -9.97 -18.58
C GLU A 562 32.32 -10.56 -17.65
N GLU A 563 32.40 -10.25 -16.36
CA GLU A 563 31.43 -10.70 -15.37
C GLU A 563 30.04 -10.12 -15.64
N ARG A 564 29.97 -8.82 -15.96
CA ARG A 564 28.70 -8.14 -16.29
C ARG A 564 28.05 -8.73 -17.54
N LEU A 565 28.84 -9.03 -18.57
CA LEU A 565 28.38 -9.72 -19.78
C LEU A 565 27.83 -11.11 -19.44
N ALA A 566 28.55 -11.89 -18.64
CA ALA A 566 28.10 -13.22 -18.22
C ALA A 566 26.76 -13.14 -17.46
N SER A 567 26.62 -12.19 -16.54
CA SER A 567 25.38 -11.95 -15.81
C SER A 567 24.23 -11.51 -16.73
N SER A 568 24.45 -10.58 -17.67
CA SER A 568 23.42 -10.15 -18.62
C SER A 568 22.97 -11.30 -19.54
N VAL A 569 23.91 -12.14 -20.00
CA VAL A 569 23.58 -13.33 -20.82
C VAL A 569 22.83 -14.37 -19.99
N ALA A 570 23.17 -14.55 -18.72
CA ALA A 570 22.45 -15.44 -17.82
C ALA A 570 21.02 -14.95 -17.58
N PHE A 571 20.84 -13.65 -17.30
CA PHE A 571 19.52 -13.03 -17.16
C PHE A 571 18.69 -13.16 -18.43
N GLN A 572 19.26 -12.92 -19.61
CA GLN A 572 18.56 -13.09 -20.90
C GLN A 572 17.98 -14.50 -21.09
N ARG A 573 18.66 -15.55 -20.61
CA ARG A 573 18.17 -16.95 -20.72
C ARG A 573 16.98 -17.24 -19.81
N GLU A 574 16.78 -16.44 -18.79
CA GLU A 574 15.75 -16.61 -17.77
C GLU A 574 14.59 -15.63 -17.94
N MET A 575 14.70 -14.69 -18.88
CA MET A 575 13.67 -13.69 -19.15
C MET A 575 12.28 -14.27 -19.38
N ASP A 576 12.18 -15.49 -19.93
CA ASP A 576 10.89 -16.16 -20.14
C ASP A 576 10.16 -16.52 -18.85
N SER A 577 10.83 -16.45 -17.71
CA SER A 577 10.25 -16.60 -16.38
C SER A 577 9.76 -15.27 -15.78
N TYR A 578 9.91 -14.13 -16.46
CA TYR A 578 9.52 -12.82 -15.93
C TYR A 578 8.40 -12.17 -16.74
N TYR A 579 7.87 -11.06 -16.21
CA TYR A 579 6.87 -10.20 -16.85
C TYR A 579 5.52 -10.88 -17.08
N TRP A 580 5.21 -11.93 -16.32
CA TRP A 580 3.88 -12.51 -16.30
C TRP A 580 2.93 -11.59 -15.51
N ILE A 581 1.69 -11.49 -15.96
CA ILE A 581 0.56 -10.97 -15.17
C ILE A 581 -0.14 -12.18 -14.52
N ILE A 582 -0.35 -13.22 -15.32
CA ILE A 582 -0.77 -14.55 -14.86
C ILE A 582 0.23 -15.54 -15.42
N SER A 583 1.01 -16.17 -14.56
CA SER A 583 1.94 -17.21 -14.98
C SER A 583 1.20 -18.53 -15.23
N PRO A 584 1.74 -19.39 -16.12
CA PRO A 584 1.23 -20.75 -16.27
C PRO A 584 1.30 -21.57 -14.98
N ASP A 585 2.40 -21.44 -14.24
CA ASP A 585 2.70 -22.26 -13.07
C ASP A 585 1.76 -21.96 -11.89
N THR A 586 1.53 -20.67 -11.57
CA THR A 586 0.61 -20.31 -10.47
C THR A 586 -0.81 -20.66 -10.82
N LEU A 587 -1.22 -20.43 -12.08
CA LEU A 587 -2.55 -20.78 -12.55
C LEU A 587 -2.77 -22.29 -12.46
N GLU A 588 -1.85 -23.11 -12.98
CA GLU A 588 -1.96 -24.57 -12.91
C GLU A 588 -1.98 -25.07 -11.47
N TRP A 589 -1.09 -24.57 -10.63
CA TRP A 589 -1.01 -24.96 -9.23
C TRP A 589 -2.25 -24.55 -8.44
N TYR A 590 -2.73 -23.32 -8.60
CA TYR A 590 -3.91 -22.85 -7.88
C TYR A 590 -5.15 -23.66 -8.30
N ARG A 591 -5.34 -23.91 -9.61
CA ARG A 591 -6.44 -24.73 -10.11
C ARG A 591 -6.35 -26.20 -9.70
N ALA A 592 -5.16 -26.74 -9.52
CA ALA A 592 -4.98 -28.10 -9.00
C ALA A 592 -5.42 -28.25 -7.52
N HIS A 593 -5.54 -27.14 -6.79
CA HIS A 593 -5.83 -27.10 -5.36
C HIS A 593 -7.05 -26.24 -5.01
N ASP A 594 -7.90 -25.92 -6.00
CA ASP A 594 -9.01 -24.99 -5.79
C ASP A 594 -10.12 -25.51 -4.87
N GLY A 595 -10.18 -26.84 -4.65
CA GLY A 595 -11.02 -27.46 -3.64
C GLY A 595 -10.65 -27.09 -2.19
N ASP A 596 -9.45 -26.55 -1.97
CA ASP A 596 -8.98 -26.10 -0.66
C ASP A 596 -9.32 -24.62 -0.40
N VAL A 597 -9.84 -23.87 -1.40
CA VAL A 597 -10.14 -22.43 -1.30
C VAL A 597 -11.21 -22.15 -0.24
N MET A 598 -10.94 -21.18 0.63
CA MET A 598 -11.89 -20.68 1.62
C MET A 598 -11.73 -19.17 1.79
N LEU A 599 -12.84 -18.45 1.93
CA LEU A 599 -12.78 -17.02 2.28
C LEU A 599 -12.25 -16.87 3.72
N GLU A 600 -11.14 -16.18 3.87
CA GLU A 600 -10.58 -15.80 5.15
C GLU A 600 -11.27 -14.57 5.71
N THR A 601 -11.70 -14.69 6.96
CA THR A 601 -12.35 -13.62 7.72
C THR A 601 -11.58 -13.43 9.03
N GLY A 602 -11.50 -12.21 9.54
CA GLY A 602 -10.84 -11.94 10.83
C GLY A 602 -11.48 -12.71 12.00
N GLY A 603 -12.79 -12.96 11.92
CA GLY A 603 -13.54 -13.84 12.82
C GLY A 603 -13.35 -13.48 14.30
N GLU A 604 -13.00 -14.47 15.13
CA GLU A 604 -12.79 -14.26 16.57
C GLU A 604 -11.42 -13.66 16.90
N LEU A 605 -10.50 -13.64 15.93
CA LEU A 605 -9.17 -13.05 16.07
C LEU A 605 -9.16 -11.54 15.77
N GLU A 606 -10.18 -11.04 15.09
CA GLU A 606 -10.35 -9.61 14.84
C GLU A 606 -10.57 -8.87 16.17
N ASP A 607 -10.05 -7.66 16.30
CA ASP A 607 -10.09 -6.76 17.48
C ASP A 607 -9.84 -7.35 18.89
N ILE A 608 -9.32 -8.58 19.03
CA ILE A 608 -8.87 -9.10 20.34
C ILE A 608 -7.49 -8.55 20.74
N GLY A 609 -6.85 -7.77 19.87
CA GLY A 609 -5.48 -7.29 20.03
C GLY A 609 -4.46 -8.41 19.82
N LEU A 610 -4.69 -9.29 18.83
CA LEU A 610 -3.87 -10.47 18.57
C LEU A 610 -2.38 -10.14 18.47
N THR A 611 -2.01 -9.05 17.81
CA THR A 611 -0.61 -8.61 17.70
C THR A 611 0.04 -8.43 19.06
N SER A 612 -0.61 -7.73 19.99
CA SER A 612 -0.09 -7.55 21.35
C SER A 612 0.02 -8.87 22.10
N ILE A 613 -1.01 -9.72 22.02
CA ILE A 613 -1.02 -11.04 22.67
C ILE A 613 0.13 -11.92 22.14
N ALA A 614 0.33 -11.93 20.83
CA ALA A 614 1.37 -12.71 20.17
C ALA A 614 2.77 -12.19 20.52
N PHE A 615 2.97 -10.87 20.52
CA PHE A 615 4.26 -10.27 20.90
C PHE A 615 4.60 -10.58 22.36
N ASP A 616 3.66 -10.37 23.28
CA ASP A 616 3.84 -10.71 24.70
C ASP A 616 4.18 -12.20 24.87
N ALA A 617 3.50 -13.10 24.14
CA ALA A 617 3.78 -14.53 24.19
C ALA A 617 5.17 -14.88 23.65
N ILE A 618 5.63 -14.24 22.58
CA ILE A 618 6.95 -14.50 21.99
C ILE A 618 8.06 -13.97 22.90
N GLU A 619 7.93 -12.76 23.44
CA GLU A 619 8.93 -12.15 24.33
C GLU A 619 9.13 -12.93 25.63
N ASN A 620 8.08 -13.56 26.16
CA ASN A 620 8.13 -14.36 27.38
C ASN A 620 8.44 -15.85 27.13
N GLY A 621 8.63 -16.25 25.87
CA GLY A 621 8.64 -17.64 25.44
C GLY A 621 7.22 -18.19 25.31
N VAL A 622 6.90 -18.76 24.14
CA VAL A 622 5.55 -19.24 23.83
C VAL A 622 5.17 -20.38 24.78
N ASP A 623 4.31 -20.08 25.76
CA ASP A 623 3.61 -21.06 26.59
C ASP A 623 2.25 -21.38 25.91
N PRO A 624 2.10 -22.56 25.28
CA PRO A 624 0.88 -22.94 24.56
C PRO A 624 -0.37 -22.83 25.42
N ASP A 625 -0.24 -23.22 26.70
CA ASP A 625 -1.32 -23.29 27.66
C ASP A 625 -1.81 -21.89 28.03
N ALA A 626 -0.88 -20.97 28.27
CA ALA A 626 -1.20 -19.58 28.59
C ALA A 626 -1.82 -18.85 27.39
N LEU A 627 -1.25 -19.05 26.20
CA LEU A 627 -1.72 -18.41 24.98
C LEU A 627 -3.14 -18.86 24.61
N ILE A 628 -3.42 -20.17 24.61
CA ILE A 628 -4.75 -20.73 24.36
C ILE A 628 -5.77 -20.15 25.34
N ARG A 629 -5.45 -20.09 26.64
CA ARG A 629 -6.37 -19.56 27.65
C ARG A 629 -6.72 -18.09 27.42
N GLU A 630 -5.75 -17.25 27.05
CA GLU A 630 -6.00 -15.83 26.80
C GLU A 630 -6.83 -15.61 25.53
N ILE A 631 -6.54 -16.35 24.44
CA ILE A 631 -7.34 -16.31 23.21
C ILE A 631 -8.76 -16.81 23.45
N GLU A 632 -8.95 -17.99 24.05
CA GLU A 632 -10.27 -18.56 24.33
C GLU A 632 -11.11 -17.62 25.20
N LYS A 633 -10.50 -17.01 26.22
CA LYS A 633 -11.19 -16.03 27.08
C LYS A 633 -11.71 -14.83 26.29
N LYS A 634 -10.91 -14.29 25.36
CA LYS A 634 -11.32 -13.15 24.51
C LYS A 634 -12.35 -13.55 23.46
N ALA A 635 -12.16 -14.69 22.82
CA ALA A 635 -13.12 -15.28 21.89
C ALA A 635 -14.49 -15.52 22.54
N GLN A 636 -14.53 -16.06 23.77
CA GLN A 636 -15.77 -16.25 24.52
C GLN A 636 -16.49 -14.92 24.83
N MET A 637 -15.75 -13.86 25.16
CA MET A 637 -16.35 -12.53 25.37
C MET A 637 -17.00 -12.03 24.07
N ARG A 638 -16.32 -12.15 22.93
CA ARG A 638 -16.89 -11.78 21.61
C ARG A 638 -18.14 -12.57 21.26
N ARG A 639 -18.12 -13.90 21.45
CA ARG A 639 -19.30 -14.76 21.21
C ARG A 639 -20.52 -14.31 22.04
N LEU A 640 -20.29 -13.80 23.25
CA LEU A 640 -21.35 -13.25 24.12
C LEU A 640 -21.83 -11.86 23.72
N GLU A 641 -20.98 -11.05 23.08
CA GLU A 641 -21.33 -9.72 22.56
C GLU A 641 -22.10 -9.80 21.23
N ASN A 642 -21.81 -10.84 20.43
CA ASN A 642 -22.42 -11.06 19.11
C ASN A 642 -23.71 -11.92 19.11
N GLY A 643 -23.98 -12.66 20.19
CA GLY A 643 -25.18 -13.51 20.35
C GLY A 643 -26.29 -12.85 21.15
#